data_AF-A0A484DGK3-F1
#
_entry.id   AF-A0A484DGK3-F1
#
_cell.length_a   1.000
_cell.length_b   1.000
_cell.length_c   1.000
_cell.angle_alpha   90.00
_cell.angle_beta   90.00
_cell.angle_gamma   90.00
#
_symmetry.space_group_name_H-M   'P 1'
#
loop_
_entity.id
_entity.type
_entity.pdbx_description
1 polymer ?
#
loop_
_entity_poly.entity_id
_entity_poly.type
_entity_poly.pdbx_seq_one_letter_code
_entity_poly.pdbx_strand_id
1 'polypeptide(L)'
;MAEFVRVDSSTSGHTMDKSITLPPDEIFRNLENAKRFAIDIGGSLTKLAYYSTVQHKVAKVRSFDHTTKEATGDNLYEISVQEEVTARLHFIKFENAYIETCLDFVKDHLVNTETKVIKATGGGAHKFKELIERKLGLKVDKEDEMTCLIKGCNFVLRNIPHEAFVYAKHADSEFRFQTTQPDIFPYLLVNIGSGVSIVKVESEDKFERIGGSSIGGGTFWGLGALLTKTKRFDELLQLASKGQHTSVDMLVKDIYGGSYGSLGLTGDLIASSFGKSATADKEFSKEDMAKSLLHMISNDIGQLACLYAKLHNLSRVYFGGFFIRGHPVTMHTITYSINFFTKGEVQALFLRHEGYLGAIGAFLKGAEEDNPNQYSWGENYAGSSGLMSVSPDMNPMQRARSGTFDMLEMDRLEGKLVNLPLLQDASSYIPDTVDLTEDAHAREYWLYCFEEALDGVVKRAVASQPDMPEAAERAEKFRQKYRHKLQTLRHQPFAYGSLTVRSLLDTREHCLNEFNFPDPYSKIKQRENDMALKYYQKAVKCLDELSWEERQYALVRGVLAGNVFDWGAKAVSDVLESDPEFGFEQAKRQLEERPWLVDSYDQWFERLKGPPHKCAMFFVDNSGVDIILGVMPFVRELLSRGTEVVLASNSGPALNDVTNGELQILTESIAAMDPVIQAGLREDRLTLVQSGSSSPCLDLSRLDKVLAMVVRERKTDLVIIEGMGRAIHTNYYAMLRCESLKMAVIKNSWLADRLGGKLFSVVFKYEVPAPSQHSALTPS
;
A
#
# COMPACT_ATOMS: atom_id res chain seq x y z
N MET A 1 -46.37 36.40 -57.46
CA MET A 1 -45.80 37.37 -56.51
C MET A 1 -46.28 36.98 -55.12
N ALA A 2 -45.35 37.00 -54.17
CA ALA A 2 -45.47 36.70 -52.74
C ALA A 2 -46.87 36.40 -52.16
N GLU A 3 -47.02 35.23 -51.55
CA GLU A 3 -48.08 34.95 -50.57
C GLU A 3 -47.47 34.56 -49.22
N PHE A 4 -47.99 35.22 -48.19
CA PHE A 4 -47.75 35.05 -46.77
C PHE A 4 -48.35 33.74 -46.24
N VAL A 5 -47.63 32.97 -45.41
CA VAL A 5 -48.24 32.12 -44.37
C VAL A 5 -47.42 32.08 -43.08
N ARG A 6 -48.17 32.29 -41.99
CA ARG A 6 -48.01 32.14 -40.54
C ARG A 6 -46.79 31.42 -39.93
N VAL A 7 -46.35 32.03 -38.83
CA VAL A 7 -45.47 31.53 -37.77
C VAL A 7 -46.22 30.53 -36.90
N ASP A 8 -45.63 29.37 -36.62
CA ASP A 8 -46.00 28.51 -35.50
C ASP A 8 -44.75 27.91 -34.81
N SER A 9 -44.94 27.64 -33.52
CA SER A 9 -43.99 27.49 -32.42
C SER A 9 -42.84 26.48 -32.56
N SER A 10 -41.65 26.91 -32.10
CA SER A 10 -40.43 26.11 -31.91
C SER A 10 -40.50 25.19 -30.69
N THR A 11 -40.43 23.88 -30.91
CA THR A 11 -39.94 22.91 -29.93
C THR A 11 -38.42 22.81 -30.04
N SER A 12 -37.69 23.47 -29.13
CA SER A 12 -36.24 23.34 -28.99
C SER A 12 -35.90 22.02 -28.28
N GLY A 13 -35.52 21.01 -29.07
CA GLY A 13 -34.84 19.83 -28.54
C GLY A 13 -33.44 20.21 -28.06
N HIS A 14 -33.17 20.02 -26.77
CA HIS A 14 -31.82 20.11 -26.21
C HIS A 14 -31.00 18.91 -26.72
N THR A 15 -30.13 19.15 -27.70
CA THR A 15 -29.03 18.25 -28.05
C THR A 15 -28.01 18.25 -26.91
N MET A 16 -27.88 17.13 -26.19
CA MET A 16 -26.76 16.92 -25.26
C MET A 16 -25.44 16.86 -26.03
N ASP A 17 -24.45 17.51 -25.46
CA ASP A 17 -23.08 17.67 -25.93
C ASP A 17 -22.39 16.29 -26.12
N LYS A 18 -22.08 15.93 -27.38
CA LYS A 18 -21.43 14.67 -27.78
C LYS A 18 -19.88 14.73 -27.69
N SER A 19 -19.30 15.67 -26.95
CA SER A 19 -17.89 16.04 -27.13
C SER A 19 -16.86 15.36 -26.21
N ILE A 20 -17.24 14.42 -25.34
CA ILE A 20 -16.26 13.69 -24.50
C ILE A 20 -15.99 12.31 -25.11
N THR A 21 -14.92 12.21 -25.89
CA THR A 21 -14.32 10.94 -26.28
C THR A 21 -13.53 10.39 -25.09
N LEU A 22 -13.91 9.22 -24.58
CA LEU A 22 -13.17 8.53 -23.52
C LEU A 22 -11.86 7.98 -24.08
N PRO A 23 -10.67 8.31 -23.54
CA PRO A 23 -9.42 7.66 -23.95
C PRO A 23 -9.45 6.17 -23.51
N PRO A 24 -9.63 5.22 -24.45
CA PRO A 24 -9.88 3.80 -24.16
C PRO A 24 -8.75 3.17 -23.33
N ASP A 25 -7.52 3.39 -23.80
CA ASP A 25 -6.31 2.74 -23.32
C ASP A 25 -5.82 3.29 -21.97
N GLU A 26 -6.28 4.50 -21.60
CA GLU A 26 -5.90 5.12 -20.33
C GLU A 26 -6.86 4.74 -19.21
N ILE A 27 -8.16 4.63 -19.50
CA ILE A 27 -9.23 4.45 -18.50
C ILE A 27 -9.65 2.99 -18.35
N PHE A 28 -9.78 2.24 -19.46
CA PHE A 28 -10.30 0.87 -19.47
C PHE A 28 -9.23 -0.13 -19.89
N ARG A 29 -8.14 -0.16 -19.13
CA ARG A 29 -7.00 -1.03 -19.39
C ARG A 29 -7.39 -2.50 -19.33
N ASN A 30 -6.89 -3.29 -20.29
CA ASN A 30 -7.10 -4.74 -20.36
C ASN A 30 -8.57 -5.18 -20.41
N LEU A 31 -9.47 -4.29 -20.86
CA LEU A 31 -10.90 -4.58 -20.91
C LEU A 31 -11.24 -5.73 -21.88
N GLU A 32 -10.47 -5.88 -22.97
CA GLU A 32 -10.61 -7.00 -23.92
C GLU A 32 -10.42 -8.37 -23.25
N ASN A 33 -9.62 -8.42 -22.17
CA ASN A 33 -9.36 -9.62 -21.38
C ASN A 33 -10.23 -9.68 -20.11
N ALA A 34 -11.23 -8.81 -19.99
CA ALA A 34 -12.09 -8.77 -18.83
C ALA A 34 -13.00 -10.00 -18.79
N LYS A 35 -12.95 -10.75 -17.69
CA LYS A 35 -13.75 -11.97 -17.53
C LYS A 35 -15.04 -11.72 -16.79
N ARG A 36 -15.07 -10.77 -15.85
CA ARG A 36 -16.22 -10.51 -14.98
C ARG A 36 -16.39 -9.03 -14.72
N PHE A 37 -17.65 -8.63 -14.59
CA PHE A 37 -18.07 -7.27 -14.36
C PHE A 37 -19.00 -7.20 -13.16
N ALA A 38 -18.85 -6.13 -12.38
CA ALA A 38 -19.82 -5.72 -11.40
C ALA A 38 -20.01 -4.20 -11.46
N ILE A 39 -21.20 -3.74 -11.09
CA ILE A 39 -21.54 -2.32 -11.15
C ILE A 39 -22.30 -1.89 -9.90
N ASP A 40 -21.89 -0.77 -9.30
CA ASP A 40 -22.62 -0.10 -8.24
C ASP A 40 -23.17 1.22 -8.78
N ILE A 41 -24.49 1.34 -8.83
CA ILE A 41 -25.17 2.51 -9.39
C ILE A 41 -25.88 3.25 -8.26
N GLY A 42 -25.21 4.27 -7.73
CA GLY A 42 -25.77 5.18 -6.76
C GLY A 42 -26.68 6.24 -7.39
N GLY A 43 -27.19 7.17 -6.57
CA GLY A 43 -28.06 8.25 -7.04
C GLY A 43 -27.39 9.21 -8.05
N SER A 44 -26.07 9.44 -7.89
CA SER A 44 -25.32 10.41 -8.70
C SER A 44 -24.11 9.83 -9.44
N LEU A 45 -23.47 8.80 -8.90
CA LEU A 45 -22.27 8.18 -9.48
C LEU A 45 -22.48 6.69 -9.72
N THR A 46 -21.85 6.21 -10.78
CA THR A 46 -21.69 4.80 -11.11
C THR A 46 -20.25 4.38 -10.84
N LYS A 47 -20.06 3.17 -10.31
CA LYS A 47 -18.75 2.53 -10.19
C LYS A 47 -18.79 1.21 -10.92
N LEU A 48 -17.87 1.04 -11.84
CA LEU A 48 -17.65 -0.20 -12.55
C LEU A 48 -16.46 -0.91 -11.91
N ALA A 49 -16.63 -2.18 -11.60
CA ALA A 49 -15.57 -3.10 -11.24
C ALA A 49 -15.44 -4.14 -12.34
N TYR A 50 -14.23 -4.45 -12.76
CA TYR A 50 -13.99 -5.60 -13.62
C TYR A 50 -12.70 -6.31 -13.28
N TYR A 51 -12.71 -7.61 -13.52
CA TYR A 51 -11.55 -8.48 -13.39
C TYR A 51 -10.99 -8.74 -14.78
N SER A 52 -9.71 -8.46 -14.97
CA SER A 52 -8.99 -8.78 -16.19
C SER A 52 -7.79 -9.67 -15.90
N THR A 53 -7.31 -10.36 -16.92
CA THR A 53 -6.01 -10.99 -16.91
C THR A 53 -4.99 -10.10 -17.62
N VAL A 54 -3.92 -9.75 -16.93
CA VAL A 54 -2.84 -8.92 -17.45
C VAL A 54 -1.66 -9.83 -17.77
N GLN A 55 -1.23 -9.81 -19.03
CA GLN A 55 0.03 -10.42 -19.42
C GLN A 55 1.16 -9.49 -19.03
N HIS A 56 2.14 -10.04 -18.33
CA HIS A 56 3.36 -9.33 -18.00
C HIS A 56 4.54 -10.28 -18.13
N LYS A 57 5.71 -9.70 -18.37
CA LYS A 57 6.96 -10.46 -18.40
C LYS A 57 7.43 -10.69 -16.97
N VAL A 58 7.98 -11.89 -16.72
CA VAL A 58 8.69 -12.24 -15.49
C VAL A 58 10.06 -12.83 -15.83
N ALA A 59 11.06 -12.53 -15.02
CA ALA A 59 12.38 -13.13 -15.14
C ALA A 59 12.42 -14.40 -14.28
N LYS A 60 12.71 -15.55 -14.90
CA LYS A 60 12.91 -16.82 -14.19
C LYS A 60 14.28 -17.38 -14.48
N VAL A 61 14.89 -17.90 -13.42
CA VAL A 61 16.16 -18.60 -13.50
C VAL A 61 15.95 -20.10 -13.60
N ARG A 62 16.78 -20.77 -14.40
CA ARG A 62 16.80 -22.24 -14.52
C ARG A 62 18.24 -22.74 -14.49
N SER A 63 18.48 -23.82 -13.76
CA SER A 63 19.74 -24.56 -13.83
C SER A 63 19.90 -25.21 -15.22
N PHE A 64 21.14 -25.34 -15.69
CA PHE A 64 21.40 -26.10 -16.92
C PHE A 64 21.24 -27.61 -16.67
N ASP A 65 20.49 -28.29 -17.55
CA ASP A 65 20.41 -29.75 -17.53
C ASP A 65 21.77 -30.35 -17.92
N HIS A 66 22.40 -31.10 -17.00
CA HIS A 66 23.70 -31.76 -17.21
C HIS A 66 23.69 -32.89 -18.26
N THR A 67 22.58 -33.11 -18.99
CA THR A 67 22.43 -34.18 -19.98
C THR A 67 22.84 -33.78 -21.40
N THR A 68 22.89 -32.47 -21.71
CA THR A 68 23.35 -31.97 -23.01
C THR A 68 24.75 -31.37 -22.91
N LYS A 69 25.75 -32.14 -23.36
CA LYS A 69 27.19 -31.80 -23.42
C LYS A 69 27.56 -30.66 -24.40
N GLU A 70 26.67 -29.69 -24.65
CA GLU A 70 26.88 -28.62 -25.65
C GLU A 70 26.53 -27.20 -25.16
N ALA A 71 26.56 -26.91 -23.86
CA ALA A 71 26.48 -25.52 -23.38
C ALA A 71 27.89 -24.92 -23.23
N THR A 72 28.33 -24.20 -24.25
CA THR A 72 29.58 -23.43 -24.32
C THR A 72 29.52 -22.08 -23.57
N GLY A 73 28.78 -22.00 -22.44
CA GLY A 73 28.60 -20.77 -21.66
C GLY A 73 29.11 -20.89 -20.22
N ASP A 74 29.93 -19.92 -19.79
CA ASP A 74 30.53 -19.77 -18.45
C ASP A 74 29.53 -19.39 -17.33
N ASN A 75 28.22 -19.32 -17.60
CA ASN A 75 27.22 -18.77 -16.68
C ASN A 75 26.62 -19.84 -15.76
N LEU A 76 26.31 -19.50 -14.50
CA LEU A 76 25.77 -20.45 -13.50
C LEU A 76 24.35 -20.97 -13.82
N TYR A 77 23.48 -20.11 -14.33
CA TYR A 77 22.09 -20.43 -14.67
C TYR A 77 21.65 -19.65 -15.90
N GLU A 78 20.59 -20.11 -16.56
CA GLU A 78 19.96 -19.37 -17.64
C GLU A 78 18.88 -18.43 -17.10
N ILE A 79 18.83 -17.20 -17.60
CA ILE A 79 17.76 -16.24 -17.33
C ILE A 79 16.80 -16.31 -18.52
N SER A 80 15.60 -16.81 -18.28
CA SER A 80 14.53 -16.84 -19.27
C SER A 80 13.47 -15.80 -18.91
N VAL A 81 13.03 -15.02 -19.90
CA VAL A 81 11.88 -14.15 -19.75
C VAL A 81 10.65 -14.93 -20.19
N GLN A 82 9.71 -15.12 -19.26
CA GLN A 82 8.47 -15.83 -19.50
C GLN A 82 7.29 -14.85 -19.42
N GLU A 83 6.23 -15.14 -20.16
CA GLU A 83 4.97 -14.42 -20.02
C GLU A 83 4.13 -15.09 -18.95
N GLU A 84 3.72 -14.30 -17.96
CA GLU A 84 2.79 -14.72 -16.94
C GLU A 84 1.51 -13.91 -16.99
N VAL A 85 0.43 -14.57 -16.61
CA VAL A 85 -0.90 -14.01 -16.58
C VAL A 85 -1.29 -13.79 -15.13
N THR A 86 -1.30 -12.53 -14.70
CA THR A 86 -1.78 -12.14 -13.38
C THR A 86 -3.22 -11.65 -13.45
N ALA A 87 -3.91 -11.84 -12.33
CA ALA A 87 -5.26 -11.34 -12.15
C ALA A 87 -5.19 -9.90 -11.63
N ARG A 88 -5.93 -9.00 -12.27
CA ARG A 88 -6.07 -7.61 -11.83
C ARG A 88 -7.54 -7.23 -11.67
N LEU A 89 -7.82 -6.54 -10.57
CA LEU A 89 -9.10 -5.87 -10.37
C LEU A 89 -8.95 -4.40 -10.74
N HIS A 90 -9.90 -3.92 -11.52
CA HIS A 90 -10.00 -2.54 -11.93
C HIS A 90 -11.29 -1.95 -11.40
N PHE A 91 -11.20 -0.80 -10.76
CA PHE A 91 -12.35 -0.06 -10.25
C PHE A 91 -12.33 1.34 -10.81
N ILE A 92 -13.40 1.70 -11.51
CA ILE A 92 -13.55 2.98 -12.20
C ILE A 92 -14.80 3.67 -11.66
N LYS A 93 -14.68 4.96 -11.33
CA LYS A 93 -15.79 5.77 -10.81
C LYS A 93 -16.07 6.93 -11.76
N PHE A 94 -17.34 7.15 -12.08
CA PHE A 94 -17.80 8.20 -13.00
C PHE A 94 -19.24 8.68 -12.71
N GLU A 95 -19.62 9.84 -13.28
CA GLU A 95 -20.97 10.40 -13.10
C GLU A 95 -22.03 9.62 -13.88
N ASN A 96 -23.23 9.46 -13.31
CA ASN A 96 -24.34 8.73 -13.93
C ASN A 96 -24.73 9.24 -15.34
N ALA A 97 -24.43 10.51 -15.65
CA ALA A 97 -24.65 11.07 -16.98
C ALA A 97 -23.87 10.33 -18.08
N TYR A 98 -22.75 9.70 -17.74
CA TYR A 98 -21.88 8.98 -18.68
C TYR A 98 -22.16 7.47 -18.76
N ILE A 99 -23.14 6.96 -18.02
CA ILE A 99 -23.39 5.51 -17.96
C ILE A 99 -23.65 4.89 -19.33
N GLU A 100 -24.41 5.57 -20.19
CA GLU A 100 -24.71 5.03 -21.52
C GLU A 100 -23.45 4.96 -22.39
N THR A 101 -22.62 6.00 -22.39
CA THR A 101 -21.33 6.04 -23.09
C THR A 101 -20.38 4.97 -22.58
N CYS A 102 -20.31 4.76 -21.25
CA CYS A 102 -19.49 3.70 -20.67
C CYS A 102 -20.00 2.30 -21.06
N LEU A 103 -21.32 2.09 -21.10
CA LEU A 103 -21.89 0.79 -21.51
C LEU A 103 -21.67 0.52 -23.01
N ASP A 104 -21.78 1.54 -23.87
CA ASP A 104 -21.42 1.41 -25.29
C ASP A 104 -19.94 1.05 -25.44
N PHE A 105 -19.07 1.76 -24.71
CA PHE A 105 -17.64 1.46 -24.72
C PHE A 105 -17.33 0.04 -24.25
N VAL A 106 -17.94 -0.41 -23.15
CA VAL A 106 -17.79 -1.78 -22.67
C VAL A 106 -18.25 -2.76 -23.72
N LYS A 107 -19.44 -2.58 -24.31
CA LYS A 107 -19.97 -3.45 -25.36
C LYS A 107 -19.01 -3.61 -26.54
N ASP A 108 -18.42 -2.50 -27.00
CA ASP A 108 -17.52 -2.51 -28.16
C ASP A 108 -16.21 -3.27 -27.91
N HIS A 109 -15.80 -3.40 -26.64
CA HIS A 109 -14.55 -4.05 -26.23
C HIS A 109 -14.76 -5.35 -25.43
N LEU A 110 -16.01 -5.75 -25.20
CA LEU A 110 -16.37 -6.98 -24.49
C LEU A 110 -16.22 -8.16 -25.45
N VAL A 111 -14.98 -8.61 -25.64
CA VAL A 111 -14.63 -9.71 -26.54
C VAL A 111 -14.63 -11.02 -25.75
N ASN A 112 -15.36 -12.05 -26.23
CA ASN A 112 -15.29 -13.43 -25.74
C ASN A 112 -15.54 -13.65 -24.24
N THR A 113 -16.47 -12.94 -23.60
CA THR A 113 -16.84 -13.25 -22.21
C THR A 113 -17.83 -14.42 -22.15
N GLU A 114 -17.47 -15.52 -21.50
CA GLU A 114 -18.42 -16.59 -21.14
C GLU A 114 -19.49 -16.10 -20.14
N THR A 115 -19.21 -14.98 -19.49
CA THR A 115 -20.07 -14.32 -18.52
C THR A 115 -21.36 -13.83 -19.17
N LYS A 116 -22.49 -14.41 -18.76
CA LYS A 116 -23.85 -14.01 -19.20
C LYS A 116 -24.55 -13.08 -18.21
N VAL A 117 -23.89 -12.74 -17.11
CA VAL A 117 -24.47 -12.07 -15.95
C VAL A 117 -23.55 -10.95 -15.48
N ILE A 118 -24.11 -9.78 -15.21
CA ILE A 118 -23.43 -8.68 -14.52
C ILE A 118 -24.02 -8.53 -13.12
N LYS A 119 -23.15 -8.56 -12.09
CA LYS A 119 -23.57 -8.29 -10.72
C LYS A 119 -23.81 -6.79 -10.56
N ALA A 120 -24.99 -6.40 -10.10
CA ALA A 120 -25.34 -4.99 -9.93
C ALA A 120 -25.84 -4.71 -8.52
N THR A 121 -25.42 -3.59 -7.95
CA THR A 121 -25.90 -3.13 -6.65
C THR A 121 -26.23 -1.64 -6.66
N GLY A 122 -26.72 -1.12 -5.53
CA GLY A 122 -27.24 0.24 -5.40
C GLY A 122 -28.64 0.41 -5.99
N GLY A 123 -29.32 1.50 -5.60
CA GLY A 123 -30.69 1.79 -6.06
C GLY A 123 -30.82 1.93 -7.59
N GLY A 124 -29.76 2.38 -8.27
CA GLY A 124 -29.73 2.51 -9.72
C GLY A 124 -29.74 1.18 -10.48
N ALA A 125 -29.39 0.06 -9.83
CA ALA A 125 -29.46 -1.26 -10.45
C ALA A 125 -30.88 -1.61 -10.93
N HIS A 126 -31.92 -1.08 -10.28
CA HIS A 126 -33.30 -1.20 -10.77
C HIS A 126 -33.57 -0.28 -11.97
N LYS A 127 -33.19 1.00 -11.85
CA LYS A 127 -33.48 2.04 -12.84
C LYS A 127 -32.82 1.77 -14.18
N PHE A 128 -31.57 1.29 -14.16
CA PHE A 128 -30.76 1.10 -15.36
C PHE A 128 -30.71 -0.34 -15.83
N LYS A 129 -31.48 -1.25 -15.22
CA LYS A 129 -31.52 -2.68 -15.58
C LYS A 129 -31.71 -2.88 -17.08
N GLU A 130 -32.80 -2.36 -17.63
CA GLU A 130 -33.14 -2.54 -19.05
C GLU A 130 -32.08 -1.95 -19.98
N LEU A 131 -31.47 -0.83 -19.59
CA LEU A 131 -30.39 -0.20 -20.36
C LEU A 131 -29.17 -1.12 -20.43
N ILE A 132 -28.74 -1.68 -19.29
CA ILE A 132 -27.59 -2.58 -19.18
C ILE A 132 -27.85 -3.87 -19.97
N GLU A 133 -29.00 -4.50 -19.76
CA GLU A 133 -29.36 -5.75 -20.44
C GLU A 133 -29.43 -5.55 -21.97
N ARG A 134 -29.98 -4.42 -22.44
CA ARG A 134 -30.06 -4.09 -23.87
C ARG A 134 -28.69 -3.76 -24.48
N LYS A 135 -27.85 -3.00 -23.79
CA LYS A 135 -26.56 -2.53 -24.33
C LYS A 135 -25.53 -3.65 -24.32
N LEU A 136 -25.35 -4.34 -23.19
CA LEU A 136 -24.31 -5.36 -23.00
C LEU A 136 -24.76 -6.77 -23.40
N GLY A 137 -26.07 -7.04 -23.48
CA GLY A 137 -26.59 -8.40 -23.68
C GLY A 137 -26.40 -9.32 -22.46
N LEU A 138 -26.02 -8.75 -21.31
CA LEU A 138 -25.82 -9.47 -20.05
C LEU A 138 -27.06 -9.36 -19.17
N LYS A 139 -27.44 -10.45 -18.50
CA LYS A 139 -28.52 -10.41 -17.49
C LYS A 139 -28.03 -9.67 -16.25
N VAL A 140 -28.84 -8.75 -15.73
CA VAL A 140 -28.51 -8.08 -14.47
C VAL A 140 -28.93 -8.97 -13.30
N ASP A 141 -27.95 -9.35 -12.49
CA ASP A 141 -28.16 -10.05 -11.23
C ASP A 141 -27.94 -9.09 -10.06
N LYS A 142 -29.04 -8.77 -9.37
CA LYS A 142 -29.06 -7.70 -8.38
C LYS A 142 -28.66 -8.22 -7.01
N GLU A 143 -27.64 -7.61 -6.43
CA GLU A 143 -27.16 -7.87 -5.08
C GLU A 143 -27.63 -6.79 -4.10
N ASP A 144 -27.79 -7.18 -2.83
CA ASP A 144 -28.14 -6.27 -1.74
C ASP A 144 -27.04 -5.21 -1.51
N GLU A 145 -27.44 -3.95 -1.44
CA GLU A 145 -26.52 -2.80 -1.31
C GLU A 145 -25.69 -2.88 -0.04
N MET A 146 -26.33 -3.23 1.08
CA MET A 146 -25.63 -3.26 2.37
C MET A 146 -24.64 -4.41 2.45
N THR A 147 -25.05 -5.59 1.98
CA THR A 147 -24.20 -6.77 1.92
C THR A 147 -22.95 -6.50 1.08
N CYS A 148 -23.11 -5.90 -0.11
CA CYS A 148 -21.98 -5.52 -0.94
C CYS A 148 -21.10 -4.48 -0.24
N LEU A 149 -21.68 -3.46 0.38
CA LEU A 149 -20.93 -2.45 1.10
C LEU A 149 -20.05 -3.02 2.21
N ILE A 150 -20.60 -3.92 3.04
CA ILE A 150 -19.84 -4.57 4.14
C ILE A 150 -18.74 -5.47 3.58
N LYS A 151 -19.04 -6.31 2.59
CA LYS A 151 -18.04 -7.17 1.94
C LYS A 151 -16.89 -6.35 1.33
N GLY A 152 -17.22 -5.25 0.65
CA GLY A 152 -16.22 -4.34 0.10
C GLY A 152 -15.37 -3.66 1.18
N CYS A 153 -15.99 -3.20 2.26
CA CYS A 153 -15.29 -2.59 3.40
C CYS A 153 -14.31 -3.55 4.06
N ASN A 154 -14.75 -4.77 4.37
CA ASN A 154 -13.90 -5.81 4.95
C ASN A 154 -12.73 -6.16 4.01
N PHE A 155 -12.99 -6.22 2.70
CA PHE A 155 -11.97 -6.54 1.70
C PHE A 155 -10.85 -5.50 1.66
N VAL A 156 -11.17 -4.20 1.59
CA VAL A 156 -10.14 -3.15 1.54
C VAL A 156 -9.37 -3.03 2.85
N LEU A 157 -10.06 -3.13 4.01
CA LEU A 157 -9.42 -3.06 5.32
C LEU A 157 -8.40 -4.17 5.55
N ARG A 158 -8.59 -5.35 4.94
CA ARG A 158 -7.66 -6.48 5.05
C ARG A 158 -6.54 -6.47 4.03
N ASN A 159 -6.81 -6.01 2.82
CA ASN A 159 -5.87 -6.16 1.72
C ASN A 159 -4.98 -4.95 1.51
N ILE A 160 -5.50 -3.74 1.74
CA ILE A 160 -4.80 -2.48 1.44
C ILE A 160 -4.18 -1.94 2.73
N PRO A 161 -2.84 -1.88 2.84
CA PRO A 161 -2.18 -1.16 3.91
C PRO A 161 -2.58 0.32 3.87
N HIS A 162 -2.73 0.95 5.04
CA HIS A 162 -3.08 2.37 5.11
C HIS A 162 -4.46 2.70 4.49
N GLU A 163 -5.37 1.73 4.42
CA GLU A 163 -6.73 1.97 3.93
C GLU A 163 -7.51 2.93 4.84
N ALA A 164 -7.42 2.71 6.14
CA ALA A 164 -8.10 3.53 7.14
C ALA A 164 -7.21 4.63 7.68
N PHE A 165 -7.78 5.81 7.94
CA PHE A 165 -7.05 6.93 8.53
C PHE A 165 -7.90 7.83 9.42
N VAL A 166 -7.24 8.53 10.33
CA VAL A 166 -7.82 9.62 11.11
C VAL A 166 -7.46 10.94 10.44
N TYR A 167 -8.43 11.85 10.33
CA TYR A 167 -8.20 13.21 9.84
C TYR A 167 -8.17 14.24 10.99
N ALA A 168 -7.09 15.02 11.09
CA ALA A 168 -6.85 15.99 12.16
C ALA A 168 -6.27 17.32 11.62
N LYS A 169 -7.16 18.25 11.21
CA LYS A 169 -6.83 19.55 10.57
C LYS A 169 -5.72 20.40 11.22
N HIS A 170 -5.57 20.35 12.54
CA HIS A 170 -4.62 21.20 13.29
C HIS A 170 -3.45 20.42 13.88
N ALA A 171 -3.30 19.15 13.49
CA ALA A 171 -2.13 18.36 13.84
C ALA A 171 -1.02 18.59 12.81
N ASP A 172 0.23 18.33 13.21
CA ASP A 172 1.39 18.36 12.32
C ASP A 172 1.21 17.42 11.12
N SER A 173 0.52 16.31 11.35
CA SER A 173 0.05 15.35 10.34
C SER A 173 -1.47 15.35 10.27
N GLU A 174 -2.01 15.93 9.18
CA GLU A 174 -3.45 15.99 8.95
C GLU A 174 -4.07 14.61 8.70
N PHE A 175 -3.31 13.69 8.11
CA PHE A 175 -3.75 12.34 7.76
C PHE A 175 -2.90 11.31 8.49
N ARG A 176 -3.51 10.58 9.43
CA ARG A 176 -2.83 9.54 10.20
C ARG A 176 -3.36 8.19 9.82
N PHE A 177 -2.60 7.47 8.99
CA PHE A 177 -2.99 6.18 8.46
C PHE A 177 -2.80 5.05 9.48
N GLN A 178 -3.69 4.06 9.44
CA GLN A 178 -3.59 2.84 10.22
C GLN A 178 -2.96 1.72 9.39
N THR A 179 -2.06 0.96 9.99
CA THR A 179 -1.58 -0.29 9.41
C THR A 179 -2.70 -1.34 9.41
N THR A 180 -2.56 -2.37 8.57
CA THR A 180 -3.53 -3.45 8.47
C THR A 180 -3.62 -4.20 9.81
N GLN A 181 -4.79 -4.17 10.44
CA GLN A 181 -5.03 -4.86 11.70
C GLN A 181 -5.33 -6.35 11.44
N PRO A 182 -4.79 -7.29 12.25
CA PRO A 182 -5.15 -8.70 12.15
C PRO A 182 -6.65 -8.95 12.39
N ASP A 183 -7.26 -8.14 13.26
CA ASP A 183 -8.69 -8.17 13.57
C ASP A 183 -9.34 -6.79 13.38
N ILE A 184 -10.21 -6.72 12.38
CA ILE A 184 -10.96 -5.50 12.04
C ILE A 184 -12.30 -5.40 12.80
N PHE A 185 -12.75 -6.47 13.46
CA PHE A 185 -14.07 -6.53 14.10
C PHE A 185 -14.01 -6.39 15.63
N PRO A 186 -15.10 -5.98 16.29
CA PRO A 186 -16.29 -5.36 15.71
C PRO A 186 -16.02 -3.89 15.33
N TYR A 187 -16.85 -3.35 14.45
CA TYR A 187 -16.82 -1.93 14.08
C TYR A 187 -18.20 -1.39 13.71
N LEU A 188 -18.32 -0.06 13.70
CA LEU A 188 -19.50 0.64 13.18
C LEU A 188 -19.18 1.21 11.80
N LEU A 189 -20.00 0.94 10.79
CA LEU A 189 -19.94 1.60 9.49
C LEU A 189 -21.05 2.65 9.40
N VAL A 190 -20.68 3.90 9.16
CA VAL A 190 -21.59 5.00 8.89
C VAL A 190 -21.44 5.39 7.43
N ASN A 191 -22.36 4.89 6.60
CA ASN A 191 -22.37 5.17 5.17
C ASN A 191 -23.22 6.41 4.85
N ILE A 192 -22.56 7.46 4.39
CA ILE A 192 -23.15 8.77 4.10
C ILE A 192 -23.35 8.92 2.58
N GLY A 193 -24.49 8.42 2.10
CA GLY A 193 -24.95 8.60 0.73
C GLY A 193 -25.94 9.78 0.62
N SER A 194 -27.03 9.57 -0.14
CA SER A 194 -28.16 10.51 -0.17
C SER A 194 -28.78 10.70 1.22
N GLY A 195 -28.97 9.59 1.94
CA GLY A 195 -29.22 9.55 3.39
C GLY A 195 -28.04 8.89 4.12
N VAL A 196 -28.27 8.47 5.36
CA VAL A 196 -27.27 7.86 6.23
C VAL A 196 -27.75 6.49 6.66
N SER A 197 -26.90 5.48 6.53
CA SER A 197 -27.12 4.16 7.14
C SER A 197 -26.01 3.86 8.15
N ILE A 198 -26.42 3.37 9.32
CA ILE A 198 -25.54 3.05 10.43
C ILE A 198 -25.63 1.55 10.67
N VAL A 199 -24.50 0.87 10.49
CA VAL A 199 -24.42 -0.59 10.50
C VAL A 199 -23.37 -1.06 11.48
N LYS A 200 -23.78 -1.93 12.40
CA LYS A 200 -22.87 -2.65 13.28
C LYS A 200 -22.39 -3.90 12.58
N VAL A 201 -21.08 -4.07 12.50
CA VAL A 201 -20.44 -5.24 11.88
C VAL A 201 -19.69 -6.02 12.95
N GLU A 202 -20.07 -7.28 13.14
CA GLU A 202 -19.53 -8.16 14.19
C GLU A 202 -18.59 -9.23 13.61
N SER A 203 -18.81 -9.63 12.37
CA SER A 203 -17.93 -10.54 11.63
C SER A 203 -18.14 -10.38 10.12
N GLU A 204 -17.49 -11.22 9.32
CA GLU A 204 -17.59 -11.17 7.85
C GLU A 204 -19.03 -11.23 7.34
N ASP A 205 -19.84 -12.11 7.93
CA ASP A 205 -21.21 -12.40 7.49
C ASP A 205 -22.26 -12.00 8.53
N LYS A 206 -21.85 -11.37 9.65
CA LYS A 206 -22.75 -10.92 10.71
C LYS A 206 -22.69 -9.40 10.86
N PHE A 207 -23.73 -8.75 10.37
CA PHE A 207 -23.92 -7.31 10.49
C PHE A 207 -25.41 -6.96 10.61
N GLU A 208 -25.69 -5.80 11.20
CA GLU A 208 -27.06 -5.32 11.41
C GLU A 208 -27.14 -3.81 11.16
N ARG A 209 -28.13 -3.37 10.37
CA ARG A 209 -28.46 -1.95 10.23
C ARG A 209 -29.23 -1.47 11.46
N ILE A 210 -28.48 -1.03 12.46
CA ILE A 210 -28.99 -0.58 13.75
C ILE A 210 -29.58 0.85 13.71
N GLY A 211 -29.30 1.62 12.66
CA GLY A 211 -29.80 3.00 12.58
C GLY A 211 -29.65 3.65 11.21
N GLY A 212 -30.05 4.93 11.14
CA GLY A 212 -29.86 5.78 9.97
C GLY A 212 -30.57 7.13 10.11
N SER A 213 -30.36 8.00 9.14
CA SER A 213 -30.97 9.34 9.07
C SER A 213 -31.30 9.68 7.61
N SER A 214 -32.39 10.40 7.38
CA SER A 214 -32.66 11.01 6.08
C SER A 214 -31.85 12.29 5.85
N ILE A 215 -31.10 12.77 6.85
CA ILE A 215 -30.25 13.96 6.78
C ILE A 215 -28.84 13.52 6.39
N GLY A 216 -28.59 13.44 5.08
CA GLY A 216 -27.29 13.03 4.52
C GLY A 216 -26.80 13.97 3.43
N GLY A 217 -25.98 13.45 2.51
CA GLY A 217 -25.43 14.24 1.41
C GLY A 217 -26.48 14.74 0.41
N GLY A 218 -27.59 14.02 0.26
CA GLY A 218 -28.72 14.47 -0.57
C GLY A 218 -29.43 15.69 0.04
N THR A 219 -29.54 15.73 1.36
CA THR A 219 -30.10 16.87 2.10
C THR A 219 -29.20 18.09 2.03
N PHE A 220 -27.88 17.89 2.16
CA PHE A 220 -26.89 18.95 1.94
C PHE A 220 -27.01 19.55 0.55
N TRP A 221 -27.05 18.70 -0.48
CA TRP A 221 -27.16 19.15 -1.85
C TRP A 221 -28.48 19.88 -2.14
N GLY A 222 -29.60 19.29 -1.71
CA GLY A 222 -30.94 19.83 -1.94
C GLY A 222 -31.15 21.18 -1.27
N LEU A 223 -30.89 21.27 0.04
CA LEU A 223 -31.03 22.53 0.78
C LEU A 223 -30.00 23.56 0.33
N GLY A 224 -28.76 23.15 0.09
CA GLY A 224 -27.72 24.04 -0.43
C GLY A 224 -28.12 24.66 -1.76
N ALA A 225 -28.69 23.87 -2.68
CA ALA A 225 -29.20 24.39 -3.94
C ALA A 225 -30.34 25.40 -3.76
N LEU A 226 -31.23 25.20 -2.79
CA LEU A 226 -32.29 26.15 -2.48
C LEU A 226 -31.74 27.47 -1.92
N LEU A 227 -30.78 27.37 -0.99
CA LEU A 227 -30.18 28.49 -0.26
C LEU A 227 -29.21 29.32 -1.12
N THR A 228 -28.37 28.67 -1.92
CA THR A 228 -27.28 29.35 -2.66
C THR A 228 -27.56 29.51 -4.16
N LYS A 229 -28.57 28.80 -4.69
CA LYS A 229 -28.87 28.63 -6.12
C LYS A 229 -27.81 27.85 -6.91
N THR A 230 -26.85 27.22 -6.23
CA THR A 230 -25.85 26.34 -6.83
C THR A 230 -26.44 24.97 -7.17
N LYS A 231 -26.18 24.45 -8.38
CA LYS A 231 -26.70 23.15 -8.82
C LYS A 231 -25.70 21.99 -8.70
N ARG A 232 -24.41 22.30 -8.52
CA ARG A 232 -23.35 21.29 -8.44
C ARG A 232 -22.91 21.05 -6.99
N PHE A 233 -22.80 19.79 -6.61
CA PHE A 233 -22.38 19.38 -5.27
C PHE A 233 -20.99 19.94 -4.90
N ASP A 234 -20.02 19.85 -5.81
CA ASP A 234 -18.64 20.28 -5.54
C ASP A 234 -18.50 21.80 -5.42
N GLU A 235 -19.32 22.56 -6.16
CA GLU A 235 -19.38 24.01 -6.05
C GLU A 235 -19.95 24.42 -4.67
N LEU A 236 -20.94 23.67 -4.16
CA LEU A 236 -21.50 23.90 -2.83
C LEU A 236 -20.48 23.64 -1.72
N LEU A 237 -19.65 22.60 -1.86
CA LEU A 237 -18.54 22.35 -0.93
C LEU A 237 -17.44 23.42 -1.01
N GLN A 238 -17.20 23.98 -2.20
CA GLN A 238 -16.28 25.10 -2.38
C GLN A 238 -16.81 26.40 -1.75
N LEU A 239 -18.12 26.64 -1.80
CA LEU A 239 -18.74 27.75 -1.04
C LEU A 239 -18.56 27.52 0.46
N ALA A 240 -18.85 26.31 0.93
CA ALA A 240 -18.70 25.94 2.33
C ALA A 240 -17.24 26.02 2.82
N SER A 241 -16.23 25.83 1.97
CA SER A 241 -14.83 25.98 2.41
C SER A 241 -14.41 27.43 2.66
N LYS A 242 -15.10 28.39 2.05
CA LYS A 242 -14.82 29.84 2.16
C LYS A 242 -15.68 30.56 3.21
N GLY A 243 -16.77 29.95 3.64
CA GLY A 243 -17.74 30.58 4.54
C GLY A 243 -17.38 30.55 6.03
N GLN A 244 -18.03 31.43 6.78
CA GLN A 244 -18.01 31.46 8.24
C GLN A 244 -19.40 31.15 8.79
N HIS A 245 -19.52 30.08 9.57
CA HIS A 245 -20.82 29.66 10.10
C HIS A 245 -21.34 30.56 11.23
N THR A 246 -20.45 31.28 11.94
CA THR A 246 -20.78 32.08 13.13
C THR A 246 -21.66 33.29 12.83
N SER A 247 -21.75 33.72 11.56
CA SER A 247 -22.66 34.77 11.13
C SER A 247 -24.11 34.28 11.05
N VAL A 248 -24.32 32.98 10.77
CA VAL A 248 -25.61 32.33 10.50
C VAL A 248 -26.12 31.52 11.71
N ASP A 249 -25.22 30.82 12.40
CA ASP A 249 -25.55 29.97 13.54
C ASP A 249 -25.66 30.77 14.85
N MET A 250 -26.59 30.36 15.71
CA MET A 250 -26.66 30.81 17.10
C MET A 250 -25.73 29.96 17.96
N LEU A 251 -24.77 30.58 18.63
CA LEU A 251 -23.81 29.93 19.52
C LEU A 251 -24.25 30.04 20.99
N VAL A 252 -23.70 29.21 21.86
CA VAL A 252 -23.97 29.25 23.31
C VAL A 252 -23.67 30.65 23.88
N LYS A 253 -22.58 31.29 23.45
CA LYS A 253 -22.24 32.65 23.90
C LYS A 253 -23.22 33.73 23.45
N ASP A 254 -23.95 33.50 22.35
CA ASP A 254 -24.97 34.44 21.90
C ASP A 254 -26.22 34.42 22.80
N ILE A 255 -26.45 33.30 23.51
CA ILE A 255 -27.56 33.13 24.45
C ILE A 255 -27.14 33.50 25.88
N TYR A 256 -25.97 33.04 26.32
CA TYR A 256 -25.54 33.11 27.72
C TYR A 256 -24.45 34.17 27.98
N GLY A 257 -23.99 34.90 26.96
CA GLY A 257 -22.90 35.88 27.08
C GLY A 257 -21.50 35.28 27.26
N GLY A 258 -21.35 33.95 27.19
CA GLY A 258 -20.10 33.22 27.40
C GLY A 258 -20.31 31.70 27.35
N SER A 259 -19.41 30.94 27.99
CA SER A 259 -19.58 29.49 28.17
C SER A 259 -20.64 29.19 29.24
N TYR A 260 -21.40 28.11 29.07
CA TYR A 260 -22.36 27.64 30.08
C TYR A 260 -21.70 26.59 30.99
N GLY A 261 -20.97 27.06 31.99
CA GLY A 261 -20.09 26.25 32.83
C GLY A 261 -20.77 25.09 33.59
N SER A 262 -22.00 25.27 34.07
CA SER A 262 -22.69 24.22 34.84
C SER A 262 -23.08 22.99 34.02
N LEU A 263 -23.21 23.13 32.70
CA LEU A 263 -23.47 22.03 31.76
C LEU A 263 -22.22 21.66 30.94
N GLY A 264 -21.09 22.31 31.17
CA GLY A 264 -19.85 22.08 30.43
C GLY A 264 -19.92 22.47 28.95
N LEU A 265 -20.82 23.37 28.55
CA LEU A 265 -20.94 23.82 27.16
C LEU A 265 -20.03 25.02 26.91
N THR A 266 -19.14 24.91 25.94
CA THR A 266 -18.25 26.03 25.55
C THR A 266 -19.03 27.11 24.81
N GLY A 267 -18.60 28.37 24.93
CA GLY A 267 -19.28 29.51 24.30
C GLY A 267 -19.34 29.44 22.77
N ASP A 268 -18.36 28.80 22.13
CA ASP A 268 -18.29 28.64 20.67
C ASP A 268 -19.09 27.44 20.13
N LEU A 269 -19.71 26.65 21.01
CA LEU A 269 -20.59 25.55 20.60
C LEU A 269 -21.85 26.11 19.91
N ILE A 270 -22.25 25.48 18.80
CA ILE A 270 -23.51 25.79 18.12
C ILE A 270 -24.67 25.36 19.03
N ALA A 271 -25.49 26.33 19.44
CA ALA A 271 -26.71 26.08 20.20
C ALA A 271 -27.91 25.86 19.26
N SER A 272 -27.99 26.61 18.15
CA SER A 272 -29.02 26.44 17.12
C SER A 272 -28.44 26.75 15.74
N SER A 273 -28.35 25.74 14.89
CA SER A 273 -27.98 25.90 13.47
C SER A 273 -28.98 26.83 12.78
N PHE A 274 -28.49 27.77 11.95
CA PHE A 274 -29.29 28.83 11.31
C PHE A 274 -30.07 29.73 12.29
N GLY A 275 -29.82 29.66 13.59
CA GLY A 275 -30.65 30.36 14.58
C GLY A 275 -30.66 31.88 14.45
N LYS A 276 -29.59 32.50 13.91
CA LYS A 276 -29.55 33.96 13.70
C LYS A 276 -30.37 34.40 12.50
N SER A 277 -30.66 33.51 11.55
CA SER A 277 -31.40 33.88 10.34
C SER A 277 -32.87 34.21 10.59
N ALA A 278 -33.43 33.79 11.74
CA ALA A 278 -34.80 34.11 12.12
C ALA A 278 -34.99 35.54 12.62
N THR A 279 -33.93 36.20 13.09
CA THR A 279 -34.03 37.49 13.80
C THR A 279 -33.14 38.59 13.21
N ALA A 280 -32.28 38.26 12.25
CA ALA A 280 -31.35 39.23 11.68
C ALA A 280 -31.96 39.98 10.49
N ASP A 281 -31.90 41.31 10.53
CA ASP A 281 -32.25 42.21 9.41
C ASP A 281 -31.10 42.35 8.40
N LYS A 282 -30.42 41.25 8.05
CA LYS A 282 -29.36 41.25 7.03
C LYS A 282 -29.43 40.02 6.15
N GLU A 283 -29.00 40.16 4.91
CA GLU A 283 -28.75 39.02 4.04
C GLU A 283 -27.47 38.28 4.46
N PHE A 284 -27.49 36.95 4.38
CA PHE A 284 -26.33 36.10 4.65
C PHE A 284 -25.64 35.75 3.33
N SER A 285 -24.31 35.64 3.37
CA SER A 285 -23.56 35.20 2.19
C SER A 285 -23.87 33.74 1.87
N LYS A 286 -23.72 33.37 0.60
CA LYS A 286 -23.95 31.98 0.15
C LYS A 286 -22.93 31.03 0.78
N GLU A 287 -21.71 31.51 0.94
CA GLU A 287 -20.59 30.83 1.57
C GLU A 287 -20.91 30.50 3.03
N ASP A 288 -21.38 31.48 3.81
CA ASP A 288 -21.71 31.29 5.24
C ASP A 288 -22.88 30.32 5.42
N MET A 289 -23.93 30.44 4.59
CA MET A 289 -25.05 29.50 4.60
C MET A 289 -24.62 28.09 4.22
N ALA A 290 -23.76 27.92 3.20
CA ALA A 290 -23.23 26.62 2.81
C ALA A 290 -22.36 26.01 3.93
N LYS A 291 -21.55 26.84 4.61
CA LYS A 291 -20.73 26.41 5.75
C LYS A 291 -21.59 25.95 6.93
N SER A 292 -22.59 26.74 7.32
CA SER A 292 -23.54 26.39 8.38
C SER A 292 -24.31 25.11 8.05
N LEU A 293 -24.77 24.96 6.80
CA LEU A 293 -25.45 23.74 6.35
C LEU A 293 -24.55 22.49 6.46
N LEU A 294 -23.30 22.61 6.02
CA LEU A 294 -22.32 21.52 6.13
C LEU A 294 -22.10 21.13 7.59
N HIS A 295 -21.90 22.12 8.47
CA HIS A 295 -21.72 21.89 9.90
C HIS A 295 -22.94 21.23 10.55
N MET A 296 -24.15 21.69 10.24
CA MET A 296 -25.39 21.12 10.78
C MET A 296 -25.50 19.62 10.46
N ILE A 297 -25.29 19.26 9.19
CA ILE A 297 -25.40 17.87 8.72
C ILE A 297 -24.26 17.01 9.27
N SER A 298 -23.02 17.48 9.21
CA SER A 298 -21.88 16.73 9.76
C SER A 298 -21.97 16.52 11.27
N ASN A 299 -22.47 17.52 12.02
CA ASN A 299 -22.65 17.40 13.46
C ASN A 299 -23.76 16.42 13.82
N ASP A 300 -24.90 16.44 13.12
CA ASP A 300 -25.99 15.46 13.29
C ASP A 300 -25.48 14.03 13.07
N ILE A 301 -24.75 13.81 11.97
CA ILE A 301 -24.14 12.51 11.65
C ILE A 301 -23.16 12.07 12.75
N GLY A 302 -22.27 12.98 13.18
CA GLY A 302 -21.28 12.69 14.23
C GLY A 302 -21.94 12.37 15.58
N GLN A 303 -23.02 13.06 15.93
CA GLN A 303 -23.80 12.79 17.15
C GLN A 303 -24.47 11.41 17.09
N LEU A 304 -25.16 11.10 15.99
CA LEU A 304 -25.78 9.79 15.80
C LEU A 304 -24.73 8.67 15.87
N ALA A 305 -23.61 8.83 15.16
CA ALA A 305 -22.51 7.87 15.18
C ALA A 305 -21.97 7.62 16.59
N CYS A 306 -21.76 8.70 17.37
CA CYS A 306 -21.35 8.61 18.77
C CYS A 306 -22.37 7.86 19.63
N LEU A 307 -23.66 8.18 19.52
CA LEU A 307 -24.71 7.54 20.31
C LEU A 307 -24.79 6.04 20.03
N TYR A 308 -24.78 5.63 18.75
CA TYR A 308 -24.78 4.21 18.39
C TYR A 308 -23.49 3.50 18.78
N ALA A 309 -22.33 4.14 18.61
CA ALA A 309 -21.05 3.56 19.04
C ALA A 309 -21.05 3.29 20.55
N LYS A 310 -21.50 4.26 21.37
CA LYS A 310 -21.62 4.08 22.82
C LYS A 310 -22.66 3.03 23.21
N LEU A 311 -23.84 3.05 22.58
CA LEU A 311 -24.92 2.10 22.86
C LEU A 311 -24.47 0.64 22.63
N HIS A 312 -23.60 0.42 21.65
CA HIS A 312 -23.10 -0.91 21.29
C HIS A 312 -21.67 -1.19 21.75
N ASN A 313 -21.07 -0.33 22.59
CA ASN A 313 -19.70 -0.46 23.12
C ASN A 313 -18.64 -0.63 22.03
N LEU A 314 -18.71 0.18 20.97
CA LEU A 314 -17.78 0.17 19.85
C LEU A 314 -16.84 1.38 19.92
N SER A 315 -15.54 1.14 19.78
CA SER A 315 -14.51 2.18 19.74
C SER A 315 -14.11 2.61 18.33
N ARG A 316 -14.44 1.82 17.30
CA ARG A 316 -14.08 2.10 15.90
C ARG A 316 -15.30 2.42 15.07
N VAL A 317 -15.31 3.61 14.48
CA VAL A 317 -16.37 4.05 13.56
C VAL A 317 -15.75 4.42 12.22
N TYR A 318 -16.01 3.61 11.19
CA TYR A 318 -15.63 3.91 9.83
C TYR A 318 -16.73 4.75 9.16
N PHE A 319 -16.33 5.88 8.59
CA PHE A 319 -17.16 6.74 7.79
C PHE A 319 -16.86 6.49 6.32
N GLY A 320 -17.90 6.20 5.56
CA GLY A 320 -17.82 6.02 4.12
C GLY A 320 -18.92 6.77 3.39
N GLY A 321 -18.93 6.67 2.08
CA GLY A 321 -19.97 7.23 1.24
C GLY A 321 -19.60 8.57 0.61
N PHE A 322 -20.38 8.93 -0.41
CA PHE A 322 -20.08 10.03 -1.34
C PHE A 322 -20.00 11.41 -0.69
N PHE A 323 -20.65 11.62 0.45
CA PHE A 323 -20.63 12.93 1.11
C PHE A 323 -19.23 13.34 1.61
N ILE A 324 -18.38 12.37 1.92
CA ILE A 324 -17.05 12.60 2.49
C ILE A 324 -16.09 13.00 1.38
N ARG A 325 -15.89 12.14 0.38
CA ARG A 325 -15.16 12.42 -0.88
C ARG A 325 -13.76 13.01 -0.65
N GLY A 326 -13.11 12.62 0.44
CA GLY A 326 -11.83 13.20 0.87
C GLY A 326 -11.86 14.71 1.17
N HIS A 327 -13.04 15.33 1.36
CA HIS A 327 -13.16 16.75 1.68
C HIS A 327 -12.71 17.02 3.12
N PRO A 328 -11.61 17.77 3.32
CA PRO A 328 -11.02 17.98 4.65
C PRO A 328 -11.98 18.64 5.65
N VAL A 329 -12.84 19.54 5.17
CA VAL A 329 -13.81 20.25 6.02
C VAL A 329 -14.87 19.28 6.59
N THR A 330 -15.36 18.35 5.76
CA THR A 330 -16.34 17.34 6.18
C THR A 330 -15.74 16.39 7.20
N MET A 331 -14.55 15.85 6.89
CA MET A 331 -13.82 14.93 7.78
C MET A 331 -13.50 15.60 9.11
N HIS A 332 -13.00 16.84 9.09
CA HIS A 332 -12.71 17.62 10.28
C HIS A 332 -13.92 17.74 11.20
N THR A 333 -15.07 18.10 10.64
CA THR A 333 -16.29 18.36 11.41
C THR A 333 -16.82 17.08 12.05
N ILE A 334 -16.79 15.97 11.32
CA ILE A 334 -17.17 14.65 11.85
C ILE A 334 -16.21 14.23 12.98
N THR A 335 -14.89 14.31 12.76
CA THR A 335 -13.89 13.97 13.79
C THR A 335 -14.07 14.81 15.04
N TYR A 336 -14.23 16.13 14.88
CA TYR A 336 -14.42 17.06 15.99
C TYR A 336 -15.70 16.71 16.79
N SER A 337 -16.81 16.47 16.11
CA SER A 337 -18.08 16.09 16.74
C SER A 337 -17.92 14.83 17.58
N ILE A 338 -17.33 13.76 17.02
CA ILE A 338 -17.11 12.52 17.76
C ILE A 338 -16.22 12.74 18.97
N ASN A 339 -15.06 13.39 18.81
CA ASN A 339 -14.14 13.62 19.92
C ASN A 339 -14.80 14.45 21.03
N PHE A 340 -15.63 15.44 20.68
CA PHE A 340 -16.35 16.26 21.64
C PHE A 340 -17.30 15.43 22.52
N PHE A 341 -18.11 14.54 21.93
CA PHE A 341 -19.10 13.75 22.68
C PHE A 341 -18.53 12.50 23.37
N THR A 342 -17.40 11.99 22.89
CA THR A 342 -16.80 10.73 23.37
C THR A 342 -15.57 10.95 24.22
N LYS A 343 -15.02 12.17 24.27
CA LYS A 343 -13.75 12.49 24.94
C LYS A 343 -12.60 11.57 24.49
N GLY A 344 -12.63 11.12 23.23
CA GLY A 344 -11.63 10.25 22.62
C GLY A 344 -11.86 8.74 22.82
N GLU A 345 -12.93 8.31 23.49
CA GLU A 345 -13.26 6.88 23.65
C GLU A 345 -13.60 6.19 22.31
N VAL A 346 -14.04 6.96 21.31
CA VAL A 346 -14.42 6.47 19.98
C VAL A 346 -13.57 7.18 18.94
N GLN A 347 -12.99 6.40 18.03
CA GLN A 347 -12.17 6.89 16.94
C GLN A 347 -13.00 6.99 15.65
N ALA A 348 -13.00 8.20 15.07
CA ALA A 348 -13.53 8.44 13.72
C ALA A 348 -12.47 8.06 12.67
N LEU A 349 -12.80 7.10 11.82
CA LEU A 349 -11.93 6.57 10.77
C LEU A 349 -12.56 6.81 9.40
N PHE A 350 -11.75 7.19 8.43
CA PHE A 350 -12.13 7.37 7.03
C PHE A 350 -11.42 6.32 6.17
N LEU A 351 -11.91 6.08 4.95
CA LEU A 351 -11.39 5.04 4.06
C LEU A 351 -10.91 5.66 2.75
N ARG A 352 -9.69 5.33 2.32
CA ARG A 352 -9.15 5.81 1.03
C ARG A 352 -10.05 5.42 -0.14
N HIS A 353 -10.64 4.23 -0.09
CA HIS A 353 -11.42 3.65 -1.18
C HIS A 353 -12.93 3.54 -0.86
N GLU A 354 -13.43 4.41 0.03
CA GLU A 354 -14.85 4.55 0.40
C GLU A 354 -15.83 4.57 -0.79
N GLY A 355 -15.39 5.11 -1.93
CA GLY A 355 -16.20 5.27 -3.13
C GLY A 355 -16.45 3.99 -3.91
N TYR A 356 -15.72 2.91 -3.62
CA TYR A 356 -15.74 1.66 -4.41
C TYR A 356 -16.32 0.46 -3.66
N LEU A 357 -16.63 0.60 -2.36
CA LEU A 357 -17.01 -0.51 -1.49
C LEU A 357 -18.17 -1.35 -2.05
N GLY A 358 -19.24 -0.71 -2.55
CA GLY A 358 -20.38 -1.42 -3.15
C GLY A 358 -19.99 -2.21 -4.41
N ALA A 359 -19.19 -1.61 -5.30
CA ALA A 359 -18.72 -2.28 -6.51
C ALA A 359 -17.77 -3.46 -6.20
N ILE A 360 -16.89 -3.29 -5.21
CA ILE A 360 -16.01 -4.36 -4.71
C ILE A 360 -16.86 -5.51 -4.17
N GLY A 361 -17.86 -5.23 -3.32
CA GLY A 361 -18.74 -6.27 -2.79
C GLY A 361 -19.55 -7.00 -3.84
N ALA A 362 -20.11 -6.28 -4.81
CA ALA A 362 -20.83 -6.88 -5.94
C ALA A 362 -19.92 -7.75 -6.80
N PHE A 363 -18.67 -7.32 -7.01
CA PHE A 363 -17.65 -8.12 -7.68
C PHE A 363 -17.34 -9.41 -6.91
N LEU A 364 -17.06 -9.30 -5.61
CA LEU A 364 -16.74 -10.45 -4.75
C LEU A 364 -17.90 -11.46 -4.70
N LYS A 365 -19.15 -10.98 -4.71
CA LYS A 365 -20.35 -11.83 -4.84
C LYS A 365 -20.40 -12.61 -6.15
N GLY A 366 -19.99 -11.99 -7.25
CA GLY A 366 -19.83 -12.66 -8.55
C GLY A 366 -18.65 -13.61 -8.62
N ALA A 367 -17.72 -13.55 -7.67
CA ALA A 367 -16.51 -14.34 -7.63
C ALA A 367 -16.47 -15.38 -6.50
N GLU A 368 -17.56 -15.60 -5.75
CA GLU A 368 -17.58 -16.54 -4.61
C GLU A 368 -17.13 -17.96 -5.00
N GLU A 369 -17.39 -18.40 -6.23
CA GLU A 369 -16.94 -19.70 -6.79
C GLU A 369 -15.41 -19.81 -6.92
N ASP A 370 -14.70 -18.69 -7.07
CA ASP A 370 -13.23 -18.64 -7.21
C ASP A 370 -12.51 -18.44 -5.87
N ASN A 371 -13.25 -18.42 -4.76
CA ASN A 371 -12.75 -18.25 -3.41
C ASN A 371 -11.74 -17.08 -3.25
N PRO A 372 -12.17 -15.82 -3.47
CA PRO A 372 -11.28 -14.65 -3.55
C PRO A 372 -10.46 -14.39 -2.27
N ASN A 373 -10.87 -14.99 -1.14
CA ASN A 373 -10.18 -14.95 0.15
C ASN A 373 -8.98 -15.90 0.27
N GLN A 374 -8.73 -16.73 -0.76
CA GLN A 374 -7.56 -17.59 -0.84
C GLN A 374 -6.29 -16.80 -1.14
N TYR A 375 -6.41 -15.63 -1.79
CA TYR A 375 -5.30 -14.79 -2.20
C TYR A 375 -5.30 -13.48 -1.42
N SER A 376 -4.12 -12.89 -1.28
CA SER A 376 -4.00 -11.50 -0.88
C SER A 376 -3.97 -10.60 -2.12
N TRP A 377 -4.42 -9.37 -1.95
CA TRP A 377 -4.40 -8.35 -2.99
C TRP A 377 -3.54 -7.16 -2.54
N GLY A 378 -2.91 -6.49 -3.50
CA GLY A 378 -2.12 -5.28 -3.28
C GLY A 378 -2.56 -4.16 -4.23
N GLU A 379 -2.52 -2.92 -3.75
CA GLU A 379 -2.78 -1.76 -4.61
C GLU A 379 -1.64 -1.59 -5.64
N ASN A 380 -1.99 -1.48 -6.92
CA ASN A 380 -1.04 -1.14 -7.96
C ASN A 380 -0.90 0.39 -8.02
N TYR A 381 0.19 0.92 -7.45
CA TYR A 381 0.45 2.37 -7.43
C TYR A 381 0.69 2.98 -8.81
N ALA A 382 1.10 2.20 -9.80
CA ALA A 382 1.32 2.70 -11.16
C ALA A 382 -0.01 2.96 -11.87
N GLY A 383 -0.99 2.06 -11.74
CA GLY A 383 -2.34 2.18 -12.30
C GLY A 383 -3.29 3.05 -11.48
N SER A 384 -3.16 3.08 -10.16
CA SER A 384 -4.11 3.77 -9.28
C SER A 384 -3.95 5.30 -9.31
N SER A 385 -5.06 6.01 -9.13
CA SER A 385 -5.12 7.48 -9.10
C SER A 385 -4.77 8.09 -7.73
N GLY A 386 -4.85 7.29 -6.65
CA GLY A 386 -4.61 7.73 -5.28
C GLY A 386 -5.75 8.58 -4.70
N LEU A 387 -5.68 8.83 -3.39
CA LEU A 387 -6.54 9.74 -2.65
C LEU A 387 -6.19 11.19 -3.04
N MET A 388 -6.88 11.71 -4.04
CA MET A 388 -6.76 13.11 -4.44
C MET A 388 -7.33 14.02 -3.35
N SER A 389 -6.50 14.85 -2.72
CA SER A 389 -7.02 15.98 -1.95
C SER A 389 -7.65 16.97 -2.93
N VAL A 390 -8.93 17.24 -2.71
CA VAL A 390 -9.68 18.34 -3.31
C VAL A 390 -9.21 19.67 -2.73
N SER A 391 -7.92 19.96 -2.89
CA SER A 391 -7.36 21.24 -2.49
C SER A 391 -8.06 22.34 -3.30
N PRO A 392 -8.64 23.37 -2.67
CA PRO A 392 -9.44 24.40 -3.34
C PRO A 392 -8.64 25.24 -4.34
N ASP A 393 -7.30 25.16 -4.31
CA ASP A 393 -6.39 25.91 -5.18
C ASP A 393 -6.07 25.20 -6.52
N MET A 394 -6.55 23.97 -6.72
CA MET A 394 -6.41 23.29 -8.02
C MET A 394 -7.35 23.91 -9.06
N ASN A 395 -6.74 24.45 -10.13
CA ASN A 395 -7.43 25.18 -11.18
C ASN A 395 -8.47 24.27 -11.88
N PRO A 396 -9.73 24.70 -12.12
CA PRO A 396 -10.77 23.87 -12.74
C PRO A 396 -10.38 23.29 -14.10
N MET A 397 -9.49 23.98 -14.82
CA MET A 397 -8.97 23.57 -16.13
C MET A 397 -7.97 22.39 -16.04
N GLN A 398 -7.28 22.22 -14.91
CA GLN A 398 -6.48 21.03 -14.63
C GLN A 398 -7.36 19.84 -14.23
N ARG A 399 -8.47 20.08 -13.53
CA ARG A 399 -9.53 19.06 -13.31
C ARG A 399 -10.14 18.55 -14.61
N ALA A 400 -10.39 19.44 -15.58
CA ALA A 400 -11.01 19.05 -16.86
C ALA A 400 -10.09 18.18 -17.75
N ARG A 401 -8.77 18.22 -17.54
CA ARG A 401 -7.81 17.36 -18.26
C ARG A 401 -7.40 16.10 -17.50
N SER A 402 -7.64 16.04 -16.18
CA SER A 402 -7.14 14.97 -15.29
C SER A 402 -8.22 14.23 -14.49
N GLY A 403 -9.49 14.66 -14.52
CA GLY A 403 -10.45 14.37 -13.44
C GLY A 403 -11.87 14.02 -13.88
N THR A 404 -12.04 13.28 -14.97
CA THR A 404 -13.35 12.70 -15.31
C THR A 404 -13.56 11.32 -14.67
N PHE A 405 -12.47 10.64 -14.27
CA PHE A 405 -12.49 9.27 -13.72
C PHE A 405 -11.44 9.11 -12.61
N ASP A 406 -11.83 8.45 -11.52
CA ASP A 406 -10.88 7.95 -10.50
C ASP A 406 -10.74 6.43 -10.70
N MET A 407 -9.50 5.94 -10.61
CA MET A 407 -9.16 4.53 -10.81
C MET A 407 -8.42 3.95 -9.60
N LEU A 408 -8.82 2.74 -9.22
CA LEU A 408 -8.09 1.85 -8.32
C LEU A 408 -7.79 0.55 -9.08
N GLU A 409 -6.52 0.17 -9.12
CA GLU A 409 -6.09 -1.14 -9.63
C GLU A 409 -5.51 -1.96 -8.48
N MET A 410 -5.88 -3.24 -8.41
CA MET A 410 -5.37 -4.18 -7.42
C MET A 410 -4.85 -5.43 -8.09
N ASP A 411 -3.60 -5.78 -7.81
CA ASP A 411 -2.97 -7.01 -8.28
C ASP A 411 -3.19 -8.15 -7.29
N ARG A 412 -3.52 -9.33 -7.82
CA ARG A 412 -3.55 -10.56 -7.05
C ARG A 412 -2.12 -11.00 -6.77
N LEU A 413 -1.79 -11.18 -5.49
CA LEU A 413 -0.50 -11.70 -5.07
C LEU A 413 -0.50 -13.23 -5.21
N GLU A 414 0.69 -13.83 -5.39
CA GLU A 414 0.84 -15.28 -5.66
C GLU A 414 0.23 -16.16 -4.57
N GLY A 415 0.33 -15.73 -3.32
CA GLY A 415 -0.12 -16.46 -2.15
C GLY A 415 -0.91 -15.59 -1.18
N LYS A 416 -1.43 -16.25 -0.13
CA LYS A 416 -2.01 -15.56 1.02
C LYS A 416 -0.88 -15.02 1.90
N LEU A 417 -0.90 -13.72 2.14
CA LEU A 417 0.02 -13.08 3.06
C LEU A 417 -0.58 -13.03 4.47
N VAL A 418 0.27 -13.24 5.47
CA VAL A 418 -0.08 -13.29 6.90
C VAL A 418 1.01 -12.66 7.76
N ASN A 419 0.68 -12.29 8.99
CA ASN A 419 1.66 -11.78 9.94
C ASN A 419 2.71 -12.83 10.32
N LEU A 420 3.96 -12.38 10.54
CA LEU A 420 4.98 -13.17 11.21
C LEU A 420 4.47 -13.57 12.60
N PRO A 421 4.38 -14.87 12.92
CA PRO A 421 3.85 -15.33 14.21
C PRO A 421 4.66 -14.90 15.43
N LEU A 422 5.90 -14.44 15.21
CA LEU A 422 6.83 -13.99 16.23
C LEU A 422 6.75 -12.48 16.52
N LEU A 423 5.91 -11.71 15.82
CA LEU A 423 5.66 -10.31 16.20
C LEU A 423 5.13 -10.24 17.64
N GLN A 424 5.68 -9.34 18.46
CA GLN A 424 5.24 -9.17 19.84
C GLN A 424 3.76 -8.77 19.87
N ASP A 425 3.42 -7.72 19.13
CA ASP A 425 2.05 -7.26 18.89
C ASP A 425 1.92 -6.88 17.41
N ALA A 426 1.10 -7.62 16.67
CA ALA A 426 0.85 -7.36 15.26
C ALA A 426 -0.09 -6.15 15.04
N SER A 427 -0.87 -5.75 16.05
CA SER A 427 -1.80 -4.62 15.96
C SER A 427 -1.10 -3.26 16.05
N SER A 428 0.03 -3.20 16.75
CA SER A 428 0.85 -1.99 16.92
C SER A 428 2.09 -1.97 16.04
N TYR A 429 2.33 -3.03 15.26
CA TYR A 429 3.50 -3.14 14.41
C TYR A 429 3.42 -2.15 13.25
N ILE A 430 4.48 -1.37 13.10
CA ILE A 430 4.69 -0.43 11.99
C ILE A 430 5.99 -0.86 11.29
N PRO A 431 5.92 -1.29 10.02
CA PRO A 431 7.11 -1.74 9.31
C PRO A 431 8.09 -0.61 9.08
N ASP A 432 7.63 0.56 8.63
CA ASP A 432 8.47 1.67 8.19
C ASP A 432 9.04 2.49 9.37
N THR A 433 10.33 2.79 9.31
CA THR A 433 11.04 3.55 10.35
C THR A 433 10.78 5.06 10.29
N VAL A 434 10.50 5.59 9.09
CA VAL A 434 10.26 7.02 8.86
C VAL A 434 9.01 7.19 7.99
N ASP A 435 8.04 7.95 8.50
CA ASP A 435 6.88 8.40 7.74
C ASP A 435 7.21 9.74 7.04
N LEU A 436 7.35 9.71 5.72
CA LEU A 436 7.65 10.87 4.88
C LEU A 436 6.41 11.75 4.66
N THR A 437 5.20 11.29 5.00
CA THR A 437 4.02 12.16 5.03
C THR A 437 4.15 13.18 6.16
N GLU A 438 4.67 12.76 7.31
CA GLU A 438 4.87 13.64 8.48
C GLU A 438 6.18 14.42 8.43
N ASP A 439 7.23 13.84 7.85
CA ASP A 439 8.55 14.46 7.79
C ASP A 439 8.83 15.13 6.44
N ALA A 440 8.56 16.44 6.36
CA ALA A 440 8.76 17.21 5.14
C ALA A 440 10.23 17.27 4.67
N HIS A 441 11.20 17.30 5.58
CA HIS A 441 12.62 17.38 5.21
C HIS A 441 13.12 16.04 4.67
N ALA A 442 12.75 14.93 5.32
CA ALA A 442 13.00 13.59 4.81
C ALA A 442 12.34 13.37 3.46
N ARG A 443 11.07 13.80 3.31
CA ARG A 443 10.32 13.68 2.08
C ARG A 443 11.02 14.34 0.91
N GLU A 444 11.42 15.60 1.05
CA GLU A 444 12.08 16.34 -0.03
C GLU A 444 13.40 15.67 -0.43
N TYR A 445 14.19 15.26 0.58
CA TYR A 445 15.43 14.54 0.36
C TYR A 445 15.23 13.25 -0.43
N TRP A 446 14.33 12.37 0.03
CA TRP A 446 14.11 11.09 -0.61
C TRP A 446 13.54 11.25 -2.01
N LEU A 447 12.53 12.12 -2.21
CA LEU A 447 11.99 12.38 -3.54
C LEU A 447 13.09 12.85 -4.51
N TYR A 448 13.97 13.76 -4.08
CA TYR A 448 15.13 14.17 -4.86
C TYR A 448 16.06 13.00 -5.18
N CYS A 449 16.41 12.16 -4.20
CA CYS A 449 17.24 10.97 -4.43
C CYS A 449 16.64 10.01 -5.47
N PHE A 450 15.34 9.76 -5.43
CA PHE A 450 14.65 8.91 -6.40
C PHE A 450 14.56 9.55 -7.80
N GLU A 451 14.40 10.88 -7.89
CA GLU A 451 14.45 11.60 -9.16
C GLU A 451 15.84 11.54 -9.81
N GLU A 452 16.89 11.74 -9.02
CA GLU A 452 18.29 11.68 -9.46
C GLU A 452 18.71 10.27 -9.90
N ALA A 453 18.26 9.23 -9.19
CA ALA A 453 18.59 7.84 -9.51
C ALA A 453 17.88 7.32 -10.78
N LEU A 454 16.88 8.05 -11.28
CA LEU A 454 16.00 7.59 -12.35
C LEU A 454 16.74 7.26 -13.65
N ASP A 455 17.71 8.07 -14.05
CA ASP A 455 18.46 7.84 -15.28
C ASP A 455 19.31 6.55 -15.20
N GLY A 456 19.86 6.24 -14.02
CA GLY A 456 20.56 4.97 -13.77
C GLY A 456 19.63 3.76 -13.89
N VAL A 457 18.41 3.87 -13.35
CA VAL A 457 17.38 2.82 -13.46
C VAL A 457 16.97 2.61 -14.92
N VAL A 458 16.76 3.68 -15.69
CA VAL A 458 16.44 3.64 -17.13
C VAL A 458 17.56 2.93 -17.91
N LYS A 459 18.82 3.29 -17.66
CA LYS A 459 19.99 2.66 -18.28
C LYS A 459 20.03 1.14 -18.02
N ARG A 460 19.75 0.73 -16.78
CA ARG A 460 19.71 -0.70 -16.40
C ARG A 460 18.52 -1.44 -17.02
N ALA A 461 17.34 -0.82 -17.05
CA ALA A 461 16.17 -1.37 -17.72
C ALA A 461 16.46 -1.66 -19.21
N VAL A 462 17.06 -0.72 -19.94
CA VAL A 462 17.47 -0.94 -21.34
C VAL A 462 18.53 -2.04 -21.46
N ALA A 463 19.57 -2.02 -20.61
CA ALA A 463 20.64 -3.02 -20.64
C ALA A 463 20.17 -4.46 -20.33
N SER A 464 19.07 -4.61 -19.60
CA SER A 464 18.47 -5.91 -19.30
C SER A 464 17.91 -6.60 -20.56
N GLN A 465 17.51 -5.85 -21.59
CA GLN A 465 16.86 -6.35 -22.81
C GLN A 465 17.54 -5.81 -24.09
N PRO A 466 18.83 -6.12 -24.32
CA PRO A 466 19.60 -5.56 -25.45
C PRO A 466 19.08 -6.01 -26.82
N ASP A 467 18.43 -7.18 -26.87
CA ASP A 467 17.91 -7.78 -28.11
C ASP A 467 16.53 -7.25 -28.49
N MET A 468 15.97 -6.32 -27.70
CA MET A 468 14.64 -5.73 -27.91
C MET A 468 14.77 -4.25 -28.32
N PRO A 469 14.63 -3.89 -29.60
CA PRO A 469 14.79 -2.50 -30.06
C PRO A 469 13.86 -1.50 -29.37
N GLU A 470 12.67 -1.93 -28.98
CA GLU A 470 11.65 -1.11 -28.31
C GLU A 470 11.97 -0.86 -26.82
N ALA A 471 13.00 -1.51 -26.25
CA ALA A 471 13.33 -1.35 -24.83
C ALA A 471 13.63 0.12 -24.48
N ALA A 472 14.31 0.86 -25.37
CA ALA A 472 14.57 2.28 -25.16
C ALA A 472 13.28 3.11 -25.07
N GLU A 473 12.31 2.85 -25.94
CA GLU A 473 11.01 3.55 -25.94
C GLU A 473 10.19 3.22 -24.69
N ARG A 474 10.14 1.94 -24.30
CA ARG A 474 9.45 1.52 -23.06
C ARG A 474 10.10 2.13 -21.83
N ALA A 475 11.43 2.20 -21.78
CA ALA A 475 12.16 2.79 -20.66
C ALA A 475 11.90 4.30 -20.55
N GLU A 476 11.72 4.99 -21.68
CA GLU A 476 11.32 6.41 -21.69
C GLU A 476 9.89 6.60 -21.15
N LYS A 477 8.95 5.74 -21.54
CA LYS A 477 7.58 5.75 -21.00
C LYS A 477 7.56 5.48 -19.49
N PHE A 478 8.37 4.52 -19.02
CA PHE A 478 8.63 4.30 -17.60
C PHE A 478 9.11 5.57 -16.91
N ARG A 479 10.14 6.22 -17.47
CA ARG A 479 10.73 7.45 -16.92
C ARG A 479 9.68 8.53 -16.71
N GLN A 480 8.86 8.79 -17.73
CA GLN A 480 7.81 9.80 -17.68
C GLN A 480 6.76 9.47 -16.64
N LYS A 481 6.29 8.22 -16.61
CA LYS A 481 5.25 7.77 -15.66
C LYS A 481 5.73 7.83 -14.22
N TYR A 482 6.92 7.30 -13.93
CA TYR A 482 7.46 7.30 -12.57
C TYR A 482 7.78 8.71 -12.08
N ARG A 483 8.37 9.57 -12.94
CA ARG A 483 8.59 11.00 -12.61
C ARG A 483 7.28 11.71 -12.30
N HIS A 484 6.22 11.47 -13.06
CA HIS A 484 4.90 12.03 -12.78
C HIS A 484 4.38 11.60 -11.39
N LYS A 485 4.56 10.32 -11.01
CA LYS A 485 4.17 9.82 -9.69
C LYS A 485 4.96 10.48 -8.56
N LEU A 486 6.27 10.66 -8.71
CA LEU A 486 7.10 11.39 -7.74
C LEU A 486 6.63 12.83 -7.56
N GLN A 487 6.29 13.52 -8.65
CA GLN A 487 5.75 14.88 -8.60
C GLN A 487 4.39 14.93 -7.89
N THR A 488 3.50 13.96 -8.14
CA THR A 488 2.24 13.86 -7.39
C THR A 488 2.51 13.68 -5.90
N LEU A 489 3.43 12.79 -5.51
CA LEU A 489 3.78 12.53 -4.10
C LEU A 489 4.47 13.72 -3.42
N ARG A 490 5.17 14.57 -4.17
CA ARG A 490 5.73 15.84 -3.65
C ARG A 490 4.64 16.79 -3.17
N HIS A 491 3.53 16.88 -3.93
CA HIS A 491 2.41 17.78 -3.62
C HIS A 491 1.34 17.13 -2.73
N GLN A 492 1.19 15.80 -2.83
CA GLN A 492 0.17 15.01 -2.13
C GLN A 492 0.80 13.74 -1.55
N PRO A 493 1.58 13.87 -0.46
CA PRO A 493 2.30 12.75 0.15
C PRO A 493 1.41 11.71 0.84
N PHE A 494 0.09 11.89 0.83
CA PHE A 494 -0.89 10.96 1.40
C PHE A 494 -1.70 10.23 0.30
N ALA A 495 -1.39 10.46 -0.98
CA ALA A 495 -2.18 9.95 -2.10
C ALA A 495 -2.31 8.42 -2.09
N TYR A 496 -1.28 7.70 -1.62
CA TYR A 496 -1.29 6.24 -1.58
C TYR A 496 -1.19 5.67 -0.16
N GLY A 497 -1.70 6.41 0.84
CA GLY A 497 -1.45 6.12 2.25
C GLY A 497 -0.25 6.90 2.78
N SER A 498 0.37 6.44 3.88
CA SER A 498 1.64 7.00 4.34
C SER A 498 2.71 6.85 3.26
N LEU A 499 3.38 7.93 2.92
CA LEU A 499 4.53 7.94 2.02
C LEU A 499 5.75 7.50 2.81
N THR A 500 6.41 6.45 2.34
CA THR A 500 7.61 5.91 2.96
C THR A 500 8.66 5.61 1.90
N VAL A 501 9.89 5.32 2.31
CA VAL A 501 10.93 4.87 1.37
C VAL A 501 10.48 3.58 0.66
N ARG A 502 9.84 2.66 1.39
CA ARG A 502 9.25 1.43 0.83
C ARG A 502 8.19 1.74 -0.21
N SER A 503 7.23 2.64 0.04
CA SER A 503 6.20 2.95 -0.96
C SER A 503 6.78 3.60 -2.22
N LEU A 504 7.87 4.36 -2.11
CA LEU A 504 8.60 4.91 -3.28
C LEU A 504 9.25 3.79 -4.11
N LEU A 505 9.92 2.84 -3.44
CA LEU A 505 10.51 1.66 -4.07
C LEU A 505 9.44 0.81 -4.76
N ASP A 506 8.34 0.50 -4.07
CA ASP A 506 7.22 -0.28 -4.62
C ASP A 506 6.61 0.42 -5.83
N THR A 507 6.47 1.76 -5.79
CA THR A 507 5.97 2.53 -6.94
C THR A 507 6.90 2.41 -8.15
N ARG A 508 8.22 2.42 -7.94
CA ARG A 508 9.20 2.23 -9.01
C ARG A 508 9.06 0.85 -9.66
N GLU A 509 9.00 -0.21 -8.85
CA GLU A 509 8.86 -1.59 -9.34
C GLU A 509 7.54 -1.79 -10.09
N HIS A 510 6.42 -1.26 -9.57
CA HIS A 510 5.14 -1.30 -10.26
C HIS A 510 5.19 -0.59 -11.62
N CYS A 511 5.87 0.56 -11.72
CA CYS A 511 6.07 1.24 -12.99
C CYS A 511 6.98 0.46 -13.94
N LEU A 512 8.07 -0.16 -13.47
CA LEU A 512 8.95 -0.99 -14.30
C LEU A 512 8.19 -2.18 -14.91
N ASN A 513 7.41 -2.88 -14.08
CA ASN A 513 6.60 -4.02 -14.48
C ASN A 513 5.54 -3.65 -15.53
N GLU A 514 4.91 -2.48 -15.39
CA GLU A 514 3.94 -1.98 -16.39
C GLU A 514 4.56 -1.78 -17.78
N PHE A 515 5.85 -1.48 -17.85
CA PHE A 515 6.59 -1.34 -19.10
C PHE A 515 7.44 -2.57 -19.44
N ASN A 516 7.09 -3.73 -18.88
CA ASN A 516 7.67 -5.04 -19.17
C ASN A 516 9.18 -5.13 -18.88
N PHE A 517 9.64 -4.52 -17.79
CA PHE A 517 10.99 -4.70 -17.23
C PHE A 517 10.95 -5.52 -15.93
N PRO A 518 10.88 -6.87 -16.02
CA PRO A 518 10.70 -7.71 -14.84
C PRO A 518 11.87 -7.73 -13.87
N ASP A 519 13.10 -7.63 -14.38
CA ASP A 519 14.31 -7.63 -13.57
C ASP A 519 15.44 -6.87 -14.30
N PRO A 520 15.52 -5.54 -14.09
CA PRO A 520 16.60 -4.72 -14.63
C PRO A 520 18.01 -5.13 -14.14
N TYR A 521 18.12 -5.90 -13.07
CA TYR A 521 19.39 -6.24 -12.41
C TYR A 521 19.80 -7.70 -12.62
N SER A 522 18.97 -8.52 -13.27
CA SER A 522 19.19 -9.95 -13.53
C SER A 522 20.61 -10.30 -14.02
N LYS A 523 21.12 -9.59 -15.04
CA LYS A 523 22.49 -9.81 -15.57
C LYS A 523 23.60 -9.39 -14.62
N ILE A 524 23.36 -8.38 -13.80
CA ILE A 524 24.31 -7.92 -12.78
C ILE A 524 24.37 -8.98 -11.68
N LYS A 525 23.22 -9.42 -11.17
CA LYS A 525 23.11 -10.49 -10.17
C LYS A 525 23.83 -11.76 -10.62
N GLN A 526 23.60 -12.21 -11.85
CA GLN A 526 24.27 -13.39 -12.40
C GLN A 526 25.80 -13.25 -12.42
N ARG A 527 26.32 -12.12 -12.91
CA ARG A 527 27.77 -11.88 -12.94
C ARG A 527 28.38 -11.82 -11.54
N GLU A 528 27.73 -11.13 -10.61
CA GLU A 528 28.20 -11.03 -9.23
C GLU A 528 28.15 -12.38 -8.51
N ASN A 529 27.12 -13.18 -8.77
CA ASN A 529 27.01 -14.56 -8.29
C ASN A 529 28.17 -15.43 -8.82
N ASP A 530 28.40 -15.42 -10.13
CA ASP A 530 29.48 -16.18 -10.78
C ASP A 530 30.86 -15.80 -10.23
N MET A 531 31.09 -14.51 -10.00
CA MET A 531 32.34 -14.03 -9.41
C MET A 531 32.49 -14.44 -7.95
N ALA A 532 31.46 -14.25 -7.13
CA ALA A 532 31.53 -14.54 -5.70
C ALA A 532 31.71 -16.05 -5.42
N LEU A 533 31.08 -16.93 -6.21
CA LEU A 533 31.24 -18.38 -6.09
C LEU A 533 32.70 -18.83 -6.26
N LYS A 534 33.46 -18.20 -7.17
CA LYS A 534 34.89 -18.50 -7.38
C LYS A 534 35.75 -18.28 -6.14
N TYR A 535 35.31 -17.41 -5.22
CA TYR A 535 36.05 -17.09 -3.99
C TYR A 535 35.51 -17.80 -2.75
N TYR A 536 34.36 -18.48 -2.83
CA TYR A 536 33.67 -19.07 -1.68
C TYR A 536 34.57 -20.04 -0.89
N GLN A 537 35.14 -21.06 -1.54
CA GLN A 537 35.98 -22.06 -0.87
C GLN A 537 37.20 -21.43 -0.20
N LYS A 538 37.82 -20.42 -0.83
CA LYS A 538 38.94 -19.69 -0.27
C LYS A 538 38.52 -18.93 0.98
N ALA A 539 37.37 -18.25 0.94
CA ALA A 539 36.84 -17.51 2.08
C ALA A 539 36.53 -18.43 3.28
N VAL A 540 35.86 -19.56 3.04
CA VAL A 540 35.56 -20.55 4.09
C VAL A 540 36.84 -21.13 4.69
N LYS A 541 37.83 -21.49 3.86
CA LYS A 541 39.11 -22.00 4.34
C LYS A 541 39.83 -20.99 5.25
N CYS A 542 39.87 -19.71 4.85
CA CYS A 542 40.46 -18.67 5.68
C CYS A 542 39.72 -18.50 7.01
N LEU A 543 38.39 -18.65 7.03
CA LEU A 543 37.60 -18.59 8.27
C LEU A 543 37.88 -19.80 9.19
N ASP A 544 38.09 -20.98 8.63
CA ASP A 544 38.38 -22.21 9.38
C ASP A 544 39.80 -22.20 10.01
N GLU A 545 40.72 -21.37 9.48
CA GLU A 545 42.07 -21.18 10.03
C GLU A 545 42.10 -20.24 11.27
N LEU A 546 41.02 -19.49 11.51
CA LEU A 546 40.92 -18.56 12.65
C LEU A 546 40.55 -19.28 13.95
N SER A 547 40.90 -18.68 15.10
CA SER A 547 40.33 -19.10 16.37
C SER A 547 38.81 -18.91 16.38
N TRP A 548 38.09 -19.63 17.24
CA TRP A 548 36.62 -19.54 17.30
C TRP A 548 36.14 -18.10 17.53
N GLU A 549 36.84 -17.35 18.38
CA GLU A 549 36.52 -15.97 18.76
C GLU A 549 36.72 -15.00 17.57
N GLU A 550 37.89 -15.07 16.93
CA GLU A 550 38.21 -14.28 15.74
C GLU A 550 37.25 -14.62 14.58
N ARG A 551 36.89 -15.90 14.45
CA ARG A 551 35.96 -16.38 13.43
C ARG A 551 34.57 -15.78 13.61
N GLN A 552 34.02 -15.69 14.83
CA GLN A 552 32.71 -15.07 15.06
C GLN A 552 32.70 -13.60 14.60
N TYR A 553 33.77 -12.86 14.89
CA TYR A 553 33.89 -11.47 14.45
C TYR A 553 34.05 -11.36 12.93
N ALA A 554 34.88 -12.21 12.33
CA ALA A 554 35.10 -12.24 10.89
C ALA A 554 33.82 -12.58 10.11
N LEU A 555 32.97 -13.48 10.63
CA LEU A 555 31.66 -13.81 10.04
C LEU A 555 30.71 -12.61 10.04
N VAL A 556 30.59 -11.90 11.16
CA VAL A 556 29.77 -10.68 11.25
C VAL A 556 30.29 -9.60 10.29
N ARG A 557 31.61 -9.36 10.27
CA ARG A 557 32.25 -8.44 9.32
C ARG A 557 32.02 -8.87 7.87
N GLY A 558 31.98 -10.18 7.61
CA GLY A 558 31.70 -10.74 6.30
C GLY A 558 30.30 -10.39 5.81
N VAL A 559 29.27 -10.61 6.63
CA VAL A 559 27.89 -10.22 6.30
C VAL A 559 27.79 -8.72 6.05
N LEU A 560 28.32 -7.90 6.96
CA LEU A 560 28.27 -6.44 6.82
C LEU A 560 29.03 -5.94 5.57
N ALA A 561 30.18 -6.53 5.23
CA ALA A 561 30.94 -6.15 4.05
C ALA A 561 30.25 -6.58 2.76
N GLY A 562 29.59 -7.74 2.78
CA GLY A 562 28.76 -8.22 1.68
C GLY A 562 27.60 -7.27 1.40
N ASN A 563 26.93 -6.81 2.46
CA ASN A 563 25.83 -5.86 2.35
C ASN A 563 26.23 -4.53 1.68
N VAL A 564 27.51 -4.12 1.68
CA VAL A 564 27.95 -2.90 0.99
C VAL A 564 27.61 -2.92 -0.51
N PHE A 565 27.54 -4.11 -1.13
CA PHE A 565 27.24 -4.28 -2.56
C PHE A 565 25.73 -4.19 -2.86
N ASP A 566 25.21 -2.96 -2.85
CA ASP A 566 23.79 -2.65 -3.04
C ASP A 566 23.60 -1.58 -4.11
N TRP A 567 22.94 -1.96 -5.20
CA TRP A 567 22.72 -1.09 -6.36
C TRP A 567 21.53 -0.12 -6.19
N GLY A 568 20.76 -0.26 -5.11
CA GLY A 568 19.72 0.69 -4.71
C GLY A 568 20.26 1.96 -4.08
N ALA A 569 21.48 1.94 -3.54
CA ALA A 569 22.11 3.09 -2.91
C ALA A 569 22.98 3.87 -3.91
N LYS A 570 22.70 5.18 -4.08
CA LYS A 570 23.45 6.05 -5.02
C LYS A 570 24.96 6.04 -4.77
N ALA A 571 25.38 6.23 -3.51
CA ALA A 571 26.79 6.28 -3.15
C ALA A 571 27.55 4.99 -3.49
N VAL A 572 26.87 3.84 -3.44
CA VAL A 572 27.45 2.54 -3.79
C VAL A 572 27.42 2.32 -5.29
N SER A 573 26.28 2.59 -5.94
CA SER A 573 26.14 2.47 -7.40
C SER A 573 27.21 3.29 -8.12
N ASP A 574 27.51 4.51 -7.67
CA ASP A 574 28.55 5.36 -8.26
C ASP A 574 29.95 4.74 -8.15
N VAL A 575 30.26 4.09 -7.01
CA VAL A 575 31.53 3.39 -6.79
C VAL A 575 31.61 2.14 -7.67
N LEU A 576 30.57 1.31 -7.69
CA LEU A 576 30.53 0.09 -8.50
C LEU A 576 30.57 0.37 -10.01
N GLU A 577 30.04 1.52 -10.46
CA GLU A 577 30.12 1.94 -11.87
C GLU A 577 31.50 2.51 -12.24
N SER A 578 32.20 3.15 -11.29
CA SER A 578 33.47 3.85 -11.56
C SER A 578 34.72 3.02 -11.29
N ASP A 579 34.64 2.04 -10.38
CA ASP A 579 35.75 1.17 -9.97
C ASP A 579 35.39 -0.32 -10.15
N PRO A 580 35.70 -0.91 -11.31
CA PRO A 580 35.46 -2.33 -11.56
C PRO A 580 36.32 -3.27 -10.71
N GLU A 581 37.38 -2.76 -10.05
CA GLU A 581 38.24 -3.55 -9.16
C GLU A 581 37.73 -3.56 -7.71
N PHE A 582 36.69 -2.77 -7.40
CA PHE A 582 36.09 -2.72 -6.08
C PHE A 582 35.62 -4.11 -5.63
N GLY A 583 36.33 -4.68 -4.66
CA GLY A 583 36.16 -6.07 -4.23
C GLY A 583 35.85 -6.22 -2.74
N PHE A 584 35.52 -7.45 -2.33
CA PHE A 584 35.09 -7.78 -0.97
C PHE A 584 36.06 -7.32 0.13
N GLU A 585 37.38 -7.42 -0.10
CA GLU A 585 38.38 -6.96 0.86
C GLU A 585 38.46 -5.44 0.99
N GLN A 586 38.17 -4.69 -0.08
CA GLN A 586 38.07 -3.24 -0.03
C GLN A 586 36.80 -2.81 0.72
N ALA A 587 35.67 -3.48 0.48
CA ALA A 587 34.44 -3.27 1.24
C ALA A 587 34.65 -3.50 2.75
N LYS A 588 35.36 -4.56 3.15
CA LYS A 588 35.73 -4.80 4.55
C LYS A 588 36.55 -3.67 5.17
N ARG A 589 37.42 -3.00 4.39
CA ARG A 589 38.24 -1.86 4.86
C ARG A 589 37.44 -0.57 4.97
N GLN A 590 36.36 -0.42 4.21
CA GLN A 590 35.47 0.74 4.27
C GLN A 590 34.49 0.67 5.46
N LEU A 591 34.22 -0.52 5.98
CA LEU A 591 33.40 -0.68 7.18
C LEU A 591 34.00 0.05 8.37
N GLU A 592 33.14 0.77 9.08
CA GLU A 592 33.46 1.42 10.35
C GLU A 592 34.14 0.44 11.35
N GLU A 593 35.19 0.92 12.01
CA GLU A 593 35.80 0.21 13.14
C GLU A 593 34.90 0.34 14.37
N ARG A 594 34.92 -0.66 15.25
CA ARG A 594 34.14 -0.62 16.50
C ARG A 594 34.66 0.52 17.42
N PRO A 595 33.79 1.19 18.19
CA PRO A 595 32.37 0.92 18.34
C PRO A 595 31.55 1.36 17.12
N TRP A 596 30.67 0.46 16.66
CA TRP A 596 29.72 0.79 15.59
C TRP A 596 28.62 1.74 16.08
N LEU A 597 27.93 2.39 15.13
CA LEU A 597 26.79 3.28 15.44
C LEU A 597 25.75 2.60 16.34
N VAL A 598 25.40 1.34 16.04
CA VAL A 598 24.73 0.45 16.98
C VAL A 598 25.58 -0.80 17.13
N ASP A 599 26.16 -0.98 18.31
CA ASP A 599 27.12 -2.05 18.57
C ASP A 599 26.62 -2.96 19.71
N SER A 600 25.88 -4.00 19.34
CA SER A 600 25.47 -5.07 20.26
C SER A 600 26.31 -6.33 20.06
N TYR A 601 27.51 -6.23 19.46
CA TYR A 601 28.32 -7.40 19.11
C TYR A 601 28.74 -8.18 20.34
N ASP A 602 29.17 -7.51 21.42
CA ASP A 602 29.65 -8.21 22.61
C ASP A 602 28.51 -9.00 23.29
N GLN A 603 27.30 -8.46 23.31
CA GLN A 603 26.11 -9.17 23.83
C GLN A 603 25.79 -10.41 22.99
N TRP A 604 25.84 -10.27 21.67
CA TRP A 604 25.67 -11.39 20.74
C TRP A 604 26.76 -12.44 20.93
N PHE A 605 28.02 -12.01 21.01
CA PHE A 605 29.17 -12.89 21.20
C PHE A 605 29.07 -13.71 22.49
N GLU A 606 28.71 -13.08 23.61
CA GLU A 606 28.44 -13.80 24.87
C GLU A 606 27.26 -14.76 24.72
N ARG A 607 26.19 -14.37 24.00
CA ARG A 607 25.07 -15.28 23.70
C ARG A 607 25.52 -16.51 22.93
N LEU A 608 26.48 -16.40 22.02
CA LEU A 608 26.98 -17.52 21.22
C LEU A 608 27.78 -18.56 22.01
N LYS A 609 28.32 -18.20 23.18
CA LYS A 609 28.95 -19.16 24.10
C LYS A 609 27.94 -20.09 24.76
N GLY A 610 26.67 -19.69 24.78
CA GLY A 610 25.55 -20.48 25.29
C GLY A 610 25.10 -21.60 24.33
N PRO A 611 24.01 -22.30 24.66
CA PRO A 611 23.46 -23.34 23.79
C PRO A 611 23.06 -22.78 22.42
N PRO A 612 23.13 -23.59 21.35
CA PRO A 612 22.67 -23.18 20.04
C PRO A 612 21.17 -22.87 20.06
N HIS A 613 20.76 -21.97 19.17
CA HIS A 613 19.36 -21.74 18.88
C HIS A 613 18.74 -22.99 18.26
N LYS A 614 17.43 -23.20 18.44
CA LYS A 614 16.73 -24.32 17.81
C LYS A 614 16.62 -24.09 16.32
N CYS A 615 16.11 -22.91 15.95
CA CYS A 615 15.94 -22.54 14.56
C CYS A 615 16.10 -21.02 14.38
N ALA A 616 16.98 -20.64 13.46
CA ALA A 616 17.18 -19.27 13.02
C ALA A 616 16.46 -19.04 11.68
N MET A 617 15.59 -18.04 11.61
CA MET A 617 15.04 -17.54 10.34
C MET A 617 15.86 -16.33 9.90
N PHE A 618 16.42 -16.36 8.70
CA PHE A 618 17.29 -15.33 8.16
C PHE A 618 16.64 -14.71 6.91
N PHE A 619 16.25 -13.44 7.00
CA PHE A 619 15.83 -12.65 5.84
C PHE A 619 17.06 -12.09 5.13
N VAL A 620 17.30 -12.56 3.91
CA VAL A 620 18.47 -12.21 3.11
C VAL A 620 18.20 -10.99 2.21
N ASP A 621 19.24 -10.21 1.91
CA ASP A 621 19.20 -8.98 1.10
C ASP A 621 19.72 -9.26 -0.34
N ASN A 622 21.01 -9.01 -0.61
CA ASN A 622 21.53 -8.92 -1.97
C ASN A 622 22.05 -10.25 -2.53
N SER A 623 22.07 -10.33 -3.86
CA SER A 623 22.82 -11.37 -4.59
C SER A 623 24.34 -11.14 -4.52
N GLY A 624 25.11 -12.07 -5.06
CA GLY A 624 26.55 -11.92 -5.23
C GLY A 624 27.32 -12.08 -3.92
N VAL A 625 28.23 -11.13 -3.66
CA VAL A 625 29.15 -11.14 -2.53
C VAL A 625 28.41 -11.23 -1.19
N ASP A 626 27.24 -10.59 -1.09
CA ASP A 626 26.42 -10.57 0.12
C ASP A 626 25.97 -11.97 0.54
N ILE A 627 25.10 -12.59 -0.25
CA ILE A 627 24.59 -13.93 0.03
C ILE A 627 25.72 -14.99 0.03
N ILE A 628 26.65 -14.95 -0.93
CA ILE A 628 27.65 -16.03 -1.09
C ILE A 628 28.82 -15.91 -0.10
N LEU A 629 29.40 -14.72 0.10
CA LEU A 629 30.63 -14.55 0.91
C LEU A 629 30.34 -13.98 2.30
N GLY A 630 29.16 -13.40 2.53
CA GLY A 630 28.70 -12.92 3.83
C GLY A 630 27.78 -13.92 4.51
N VAL A 631 26.56 -14.07 3.99
CA VAL A 631 25.48 -14.83 4.64
C VAL A 631 25.76 -16.33 4.69
N MET A 632 26.16 -16.96 3.58
CA MET A 632 26.34 -18.43 3.54
C MET A 632 27.43 -18.95 4.50
N PRO A 633 28.59 -18.29 4.68
CA PRO A 633 29.53 -18.64 5.75
C PRO A 633 28.95 -18.46 7.16
N PHE A 634 28.12 -17.45 7.38
CA PHE A 634 27.43 -17.26 8.67
C PHE A 634 26.42 -18.38 8.94
N VAL A 635 25.64 -18.76 7.92
CA VAL A 635 24.70 -19.90 7.95
C VAL A 635 25.44 -21.21 8.24
N ARG A 636 26.60 -21.42 7.61
CA ARG A 636 27.47 -22.58 7.85
C ARG A 636 27.89 -22.69 9.33
N GLU A 637 28.21 -21.57 9.97
CA GLU A 637 28.57 -21.55 11.40
C GLU A 637 27.37 -21.90 12.29
N LEU A 638 26.17 -21.39 11.99
CA LEU A 638 24.94 -21.74 12.70
C LEU A 638 24.63 -23.25 12.60
N LEU A 639 24.72 -23.81 11.39
CA LEU A 639 24.50 -25.23 11.13
C LEU A 639 25.52 -26.10 11.85
N SER A 640 26.79 -25.67 11.89
CA SER A 640 27.89 -26.35 12.58
C SER A 640 27.73 -26.34 14.10
N ARG A 641 27.06 -25.31 14.65
CA ARG A 641 26.66 -25.25 16.06
C ARG A 641 25.41 -26.06 16.38
N GLY A 642 24.73 -26.60 15.37
CA GLY A 642 23.52 -27.42 15.53
C GLY A 642 22.20 -26.65 15.44
N THR A 643 22.23 -25.38 15.01
CA THR A 643 21.02 -24.58 14.77
C THR A 643 20.42 -24.96 13.41
N GLU A 644 19.10 -25.18 13.34
CA GLU A 644 18.39 -25.25 12.05
C GLU A 644 18.25 -23.86 11.45
N VAL A 645 18.31 -23.71 10.13
CA VAL A 645 18.28 -22.42 9.45
C VAL A 645 17.20 -22.40 8.37
N VAL A 646 16.37 -21.36 8.41
CA VAL A 646 15.40 -21.05 7.35
C VAL A 646 15.85 -19.77 6.65
N LEU A 647 16.25 -19.87 5.39
CA LEU A 647 16.57 -18.69 4.58
C LEU A 647 15.30 -18.19 3.88
N ALA A 648 14.93 -16.95 4.19
CA ALA A 648 13.77 -16.26 3.65
C ALA A 648 14.21 -15.20 2.61
N SER A 649 13.87 -15.41 1.35
CA SER A 649 14.25 -14.54 0.22
C SER A 649 13.02 -13.95 -0.49
N ASN A 650 13.22 -13.01 -1.43
CA ASN A 650 12.09 -12.45 -2.17
C ASN A 650 11.43 -13.48 -3.10
N SER A 651 10.12 -13.37 -3.29
CA SER A 651 9.36 -14.16 -4.26
C SER A 651 9.59 -13.63 -5.68
N GLY A 652 9.61 -12.31 -5.85
CA GLY A 652 9.91 -11.65 -7.12
C GLY A 652 11.14 -10.74 -7.06
N PRO A 653 11.69 -10.34 -8.21
CA PRO A 653 12.85 -9.45 -8.27
C PRO A 653 12.56 -8.07 -7.67
N ALA A 654 13.56 -7.52 -6.97
CA ALA A 654 13.57 -6.13 -6.51
C ALA A 654 15.02 -5.69 -6.38
N LEU A 655 15.45 -4.67 -7.14
CA LEU A 655 16.87 -4.30 -7.22
C LEU A 655 17.76 -5.54 -7.49
N ASN A 656 18.93 -5.62 -6.85
CA ASN A 656 19.84 -6.76 -6.90
C ASN A 656 19.59 -7.79 -5.78
N ASP A 657 18.42 -7.74 -5.12
CA ASP A 657 18.04 -8.71 -4.10
C ASP A 657 17.98 -10.14 -4.67
N VAL A 658 18.33 -11.11 -3.83
CA VAL A 658 18.25 -12.52 -4.21
C VAL A 658 16.80 -13.02 -4.15
N THR A 659 16.31 -13.58 -5.26
CA THR A 659 15.01 -14.25 -5.32
C THR A 659 15.09 -15.70 -4.85
N ASN A 660 13.96 -16.32 -4.50
CA ASN A 660 13.96 -17.71 -4.04
C ASN A 660 14.46 -18.71 -5.10
N GLY A 661 14.11 -18.49 -6.37
CA GLY A 661 14.63 -19.31 -7.48
C GLY A 661 16.15 -19.20 -7.62
N GLU A 662 16.71 -17.99 -7.49
CA GLU A 662 18.17 -17.79 -7.51
C GLU A 662 18.84 -18.43 -6.29
N LEU A 663 18.26 -18.25 -5.10
CA LEU A 663 18.80 -18.79 -3.87
C LEU A 663 18.88 -20.32 -3.89
N GLN A 664 17.89 -21.01 -4.49
CA GLN A 664 17.92 -22.46 -4.65
C GLN A 664 19.15 -22.91 -5.45
N ILE A 665 19.37 -22.34 -6.64
CA ILE A 665 20.51 -22.68 -7.51
C ILE A 665 21.86 -22.35 -6.84
N LEU A 666 21.94 -21.19 -6.18
CA LEU A 666 23.14 -20.78 -5.44
C LEU A 666 23.47 -21.75 -4.31
N THR A 667 22.46 -22.15 -3.54
CA THR A 667 22.63 -23.05 -2.40
C THR A 667 23.03 -24.45 -2.87
N GLU A 668 22.46 -24.95 -3.97
CA GLU A 668 22.87 -26.23 -4.59
C GLU A 668 24.34 -26.20 -5.03
N SER A 669 24.75 -25.10 -5.67
CA SER A 669 26.13 -24.91 -6.12
C SER A 669 27.10 -24.85 -4.94
N ILE A 670 26.74 -24.14 -3.87
CA ILE A 670 27.54 -24.07 -2.64
C ILE A 670 27.57 -25.43 -1.94
N ALA A 671 26.45 -26.16 -1.87
CA ALA A 671 26.39 -27.49 -1.28
C ALA A 671 27.28 -28.51 -2.00
N ALA A 672 27.51 -28.36 -3.31
CA ALA A 672 28.48 -29.18 -4.04
C ALA A 672 29.94 -28.92 -3.59
N MET A 673 30.20 -27.77 -2.97
CA MET A 673 31.53 -27.29 -2.56
C MET A 673 31.77 -27.31 -1.05
N ASP A 674 30.71 -27.33 -0.23
CA ASP A 674 30.75 -27.25 1.23
C ASP A 674 29.98 -28.40 1.90
N PRO A 675 30.68 -29.32 2.58
CA PRO A 675 30.05 -30.48 3.24
C PRO A 675 29.04 -30.12 4.33
N VAL A 676 29.20 -28.98 5.02
CA VAL A 676 28.29 -28.56 6.10
C VAL A 676 26.97 -28.08 5.51
N ILE A 677 27.01 -27.27 4.46
CA ILE A 677 25.81 -26.83 3.75
C ILE A 677 25.11 -28.04 3.10
N GLN A 678 25.87 -28.94 2.47
CA GLN A 678 25.34 -30.17 1.90
C GLN A 678 24.61 -31.04 2.92
N ALA A 679 25.22 -31.24 4.09
CA ALA A 679 24.61 -31.99 5.19
C ALA A 679 23.35 -31.27 5.69
N GLY A 680 23.40 -29.95 5.85
CA GLY A 680 22.25 -29.13 6.25
C GLY A 680 21.04 -29.31 5.35
N LEU A 681 21.23 -29.30 4.02
CA LEU A 681 20.15 -29.56 3.05
C LEU A 681 19.64 -31.00 3.14
N ARG A 682 20.56 -31.99 3.14
CA ARG A 682 20.20 -33.41 3.14
C ARG A 682 19.45 -33.83 4.41
N GLU A 683 19.79 -33.23 5.53
CA GLU A 683 19.20 -33.49 6.85
C GLU A 683 18.00 -32.59 7.15
N ASP A 684 17.56 -31.76 6.20
CA ASP A 684 16.46 -30.80 6.35
C ASP A 684 16.63 -29.86 7.56
N ARG A 685 17.90 -29.49 7.83
CA ARG A 685 18.31 -28.45 8.78
C ARG A 685 18.54 -27.10 8.11
N LEU A 686 18.66 -27.05 6.79
CA LEU A 686 18.69 -25.82 5.99
C LEU A 686 17.48 -25.84 5.04
N THR A 687 16.53 -24.95 5.25
CA THR A 687 15.32 -24.83 4.42
C THR A 687 15.30 -23.47 3.73
N LEU A 688 14.97 -23.45 2.44
CA LEU A 688 14.83 -22.22 1.65
C LEU A 688 13.34 -21.93 1.43
N VAL A 689 12.88 -20.75 1.80
CA VAL A 689 11.47 -20.38 1.70
C VAL A 689 11.35 -18.97 1.15
N GLN A 690 10.35 -18.73 0.31
CA GLN A 690 10.07 -17.40 -0.19
C GLN A 690 9.27 -16.58 0.84
N SER A 691 9.51 -15.27 0.85
CA SER A 691 8.87 -14.35 1.80
C SER A 691 7.50 -13.85 1.35
N GLY A 692 7.14 -13.98 0.06
CA GLY A 692 5.94 -13.37 -0.52
C GLY A 692 6.13 -11.89 -0.88
N SER A 693 7.33 -11.34 -0.71
CA SER A 693 7.69 -9.96 -1.06
C SER A 693 8.37 -9.87 -2.43
N SER A 694 8.13 -8.77 -3.13
CA SER A 694 8.87 -8.31 -4.32
C SER A 694 9.34 -6.87 -4.11
N SER A 695 9.75 -6.56 -2.88
CA SER A 695 10.23 -5.24 -2.45
C SER A 695 11.59 -5.41 -1.77
N PRO A 696 12.50 -4.41 -1.86
CA PRO A 696 13.75 -4.44 -1.11
C PRO A 696 13.58 -4.04 0.36
N CYS A 697 12.35 -3.69 0.76
CA CYS A 697 11.95 -3.54 2.15
C CYS A 697 11.10 -4.74 2.61
N LEU A 698 10.99 -4.93 3.92
CA LEU A 698 10.33 -6.09 4.52
C LEU A 698 9.19 -5.66 5.45
N ASP A 699 7.96 -6.08 5.12
CA ASP A 699 6.80 -5.91 6.00
C ASP A 699 6.46 -7.25 6.67
N LEU A 700 6.82 -7.38 7.96
CA LEU A 700 6.57 -8.60 8.74
C LEU A 700 5.09 -8.86 9.01
N SER A 701 4.19 -7.91 8.71
CA SER A 701 2.74 -8.16 8.76
C SER A 701 2.20 -8.89 7.53
N ARG A 702 3.02 -8.99 6.46
CA ARG A 702 2.63 -9.50 5.15
C ARG A 702 3.66 -10.47 4.58
N LEU A 703 3.77 -11.65 5.19
CA LEU A 703 4.65 -12.73 4.75
C LEU A 703 3.88 -13.90 4.13
N ASP A 704 4.52 -14.65 3.25
CA ASP A 704 3.95 -15.88 2.69
C ASP A 704 3.52 -16.86 3.79
N LYS A 705 2.33 -17.44 3.60
CA LYS A 705 1.74 -18.36 4.57
C LYS A 705 2.64 -19.57 4.85
N VAL A 706 3.36 -20.09 3.85
CA VAL A 706 4.27 -21.23 4.02
C VAL A 706 5.42 -20.84 4.96
N LEU A 707 6.01 -19.66 4.78
CA LEU A 707 7.05 -19.16 5.69
C LEU A 707 6.53 -19.07 7.13
N ALA A 708 5.34 -18.50 7.33
CA ALA A 708 4.74 -18.42 8.66
C ALA A 708 4.42 -19.79 9.28
N MET A 709 4.09 -20.80 8.46
CA MET A 709 3.91 -22.18 8.93
C MET A 709 5.23 -22.81 9.37
N VAL A 710 6.28 -22.69 8.54
CA VAL A 710 7.62 -23.21 8.83
C VAL A 710 8.16 -22.63 10.14
N VAL A 711 7.99 -21.32 10.36
CA VAL A 711 8.39 -20.63 11.62
C VAL A 711 7.73 -21.28 12.85
N ARG A 712 6.46 -21.68 12.77
CA ARG A 712 5.75 -22.33 13.87
C ARG A 712 6.19 -23.77 14.07
N GLU A 713 6.32 -24.52 12.99
CA GLU A 713 6.69 -25.94 13.00
C GLU A 713 8.11 -26.15 13.56
N ARG A 714 9.06 -25.33 13.10
CA ARG A 714 10.46 -25.35 13.52
C ARG A 714 10.70 -24.71 14.89
N LYS A 715 9.68 -24.07 15.49
CA LYS A 715 9.77 -23.33 16.75
C LYS A 715 10.92 -22.33 16.74
N THR A 716 11.01 -21.54 15.67
CA THR A 716 12.04 -20.51 15.46
C THR A 716 12.18 -19.62 16.69
N ASP A 717 13.41 -19.50 17.18
CA ASP A 717 13.79 -18.76 18.38
C ASP A 717 14.83 -17.67 18.13
N LEU A 718 15.28 -17.52 16.87
CA LEU A 718 16.09 -16.39 16.40
C LEU A 718 15.57 -15.88 15.05
N VAL A 719 15.41 -14.57 14.92
CA VAL A 719 15.12 -13.89 13.64
C VAL A 719 16.27 -12.97 13.27
N ILE A 720 16.86 -13.19 12.11
CA ILE A 720 17.95 -12.38 11.57
C ILE A 720 17.41 -11.58 10.39
N ILE A 721 17.59 -10.26 10.43
CA ILE A 721 17.17 -9.34 9.36
C ILE A 721 18.40 -8.60 8.86
N GLU A 722 18.73 -8.80 7.59
CA GLU A 722 19.92 -8.27 6.97
C GLU A 722 19.53 -7.22 5.90
N GLY A 723 20.31 -6.15 5.82
CA GLY A 723 20.17 -5.12 4.80
C GLY A 723 19.52 -3.81 5.25
N MET A 724 19.93 -2.71 4.62
CA MET A 724 19.44 -1.36 4.94
C MET A 724 17.93 -1.23 4.66
N GLY A 725 17.43 -1.81 3.56
CA GLY A 725 16.01 -1.83 3.22
C GLY A 725 15.15 -2.55 4.26
N ARG A 726 15.59 -3.74 4.67
CA ARG A 726 14.84 -4.67 5.53
C ARG A 726 14.99 -4.39 7.03
N ALA A 727 16.13 -3.86 7.47
CA ALA A 727 16.46 -3.68 8.90
C ALA A 727 16.55 -2.22 9.36
N ILE A 728 16.74 -1.26 8.44
CA ILE A 728 16.84 0.18 8.78
C ILE A 728 15.63 0.95 8.26
N HIS A 729 15.34 0.90 6.96
CA HIS A 729 14.15 1.56 6.39
C HIS A 729 12.87 0.91 6.88
N THR A 730 12.93 -0.40 7.11
CA THR A 730 11.89 -1.16 7.79
C THR A 730 12.45 -1.93 8.99
N ASN A 731 11.58 -2.31 9.93
CA ASN A 731 11.85 -3.19 11.07
C ASN A 731 12.87 -2.73 12.12
N TYR A 732 13.43 -1.53 12.01
CA TYR A 732 14.42 -1.04 12.98
C TYR A 732 13.90 -1.10 14.43
N TYR A 733 12.63 -0.72 14.62
CA TYR A 733 11.90 -0.76 15.90
C TYR A 733 11.00 -1.99 16.08
N ALA A 734 11.02 -2.96 15.16
CA ALA A 734 10.18 -4.15 15.27
C ALA A 734 10.56 -4.95 16.52
N MET A 735 9.56 -5.25 17.36
CA MET A 735 9.74 -6.07 18.56
C MET A 735 9.19 -7.48 18.32
N LEU A 736 9.99 -8.49 18.67
CA LEU A 736 9.68 -9.89 18.46
C LEU A 736 9.60 -10.65 19.79
N ARG A 737 8.87 -11.77 19.79
CA ARG A 737 8.71 -12.71 20.92
C ARG A 737 9.90 -13.65 21.08
N CYS A 738 10.86 -13.57 20.18
CA CYS A 738 12.10 -14.35 20.17
C CYS A 738 13.31 -13.41 20.15
N GLU A 739 14.51 -13.97 20.19
CA GLU A 739 15.72 -13.18 19.95
C GLU A 739 15.73 -12.65 18.51
N SER A 740 16.32 -11.48 18.31
CA SER A 740 16.45 -10.91 16.96
C SER A 740 17.80 -10.24 16.75
N LEU A 741 18.32 -10.37 15.53
CA LEU A 741 19.56 -9.75 15.10
C LEU A 741 19.33 -8.95 13.82
N LYS A 742 19.57 -7.64 13.88
CA LYS A 742 19.46 -6.73 12.73
C LYS A 742 20.85 -6.27 12.33
N MET A 743 21.24 -6.52 11.09
CA MET A 743 22.57 -6.21 10.55
C MET A 743 22.44 -5.39 9.28
N ALA A 744 23.02 -4.20 9.24
CA ALA A 744 23.04 -3.38 8.03
C ALA A 744 24.20 -2.39 8.03
N VAL A 745 24.59 -1.98 6.82
CA VAL A 745 25.47 -0.83 6.60
C VAL A 745 24.64 0.32 6.05
N ILE A 746 24.80 1.53 6.61
CA ILE A 746 24.06 2.71 6.17
C ILE A 746 24.75 3.30 4.93
N LYS A 747 24.10 3.19 3.77
CA LYS A 747 24.64 3.57 2.45
C LYS A 747 24.14 4.93 1.96
N ASN A 748 23.59 5.73 2.86
CA ASN A 748 23.04 7.04 2.60
C ASN A 748 23.55 8.03 3.66
N SER A 749 24.28 9.07 3.23
CA SER A 749 24.94 10.01 4.14
C SER A 749 23.94 10.78 4.99
N TRP A 750 22.86 11.30 4.38
CA TRP A 750 21.83 12.06 5.08
C TRP A 750 21.14 11.21 6.16
N LEU A 751 20.83 9.95 5.86
CA LEU A 751 20.25 9.03 6.83
C LEU A 751 21.23 8.71 7.95
N ALA A 752 22.51 8.50 7.61
CA ALA A 752 23.54 8.24 8.60
C ALA A 752 23.69 9.41 9.58
N ASP A 753 23.81 10.64 9.06
CA ASP A 753 23.89 11.87 9.86
C ASP A 753 22.68 11.99 10.79
N ARG A 754 21.49 11.66 10.28
CA ARG A 754 20.24 11.70 11.05
C ARG A 754 20.16 10.64 12.16
N LEU A 755 20.80 9.49 11.97
CA LEU A 755 20.93 8.45 12.98
C LEU A 755 22.13 8.69 13.91
N GLY A 756 22.90 9.77 13.72
CA GLY A 756 24.08 10.12 14.53
C GLY A 756 25.36 9.40 14.10
N GLY A 757 25.40 8.84 12.90
CA GLY A 757 26.57 8.20 12.30
C GLY A 757 27.10 8.94 11.08
N LYS A 758 27.84 8.22 10.23
CA LYS A 758 28.40 8.70 8.95
C LYS A 758 28.14 7.67 7.85
N LEU A 759 28.40 8.02 6.59
CA LEU A 759 28.30 7.07 5.49
C LEU A 759 29.11 5.80 5.80
N PHE A 760 28.52 4.64 5.55
CA PHE A 760 29.02 3.30 5.90
C PHE A 760 29.09 2.98 7.40
N SER A 761 28.45 3.78 8.25
CA SER A 761 28.22 3.38 9.64
C SER A 761 27.44 2.07 9.73
N VAL A 762 27.80 1.28 10.73
CA VAL A 762 27.29 -0.08 10.93
C VAL A 762 26.19 -0.10 11.98
N VAL A 763 25.11 -0.81 11.68
CA VAL A 763 24.08 -1.18 12.66
C VAL A 763 24.18 -2.68 12.87
N PHE A 764 24.62 -3.08 14.06
CA PHE A 764 24.59 -4.45 14.57
C PHE A 764 23.76 -4.45 15.86
N LYS A 765 22.47 -4.73 15.72
CA LYS A 765 21.50 -4.62 16.81
C LYS A 765 20.99 -6.00 17.19
N TYR A 766 21.43 -6.49 18.35
CA TYR A 766 20.96 -7.74 18.94
C TYR A 766 19.96 -7.42 20.05
N GLU A 767 18.79 -8.05 20.00
CA GLU A 767 17.69 -7.79 20.91
C GLU A 767 17.17 -9.12 21.47
N VAL A 768 16.93 -9.14 22.78
CA VAL A 768 16.27 -10.25 23.48
C VAL A 768 14.80 -9.91 23.72
N PRO A 769 13.89 -10.89 23.68
CA PRO A 769 12.47 -10.64 23.87
C PRO A 769 12.20 -10.11 25.29
N ALA A 770 11.30 -9.13 25.41
CA ALA A 770 10.92 -8.57 26.71
C ALA A 770 10.31 -9.67 27.60
N PRO A 771 10.63 -9.71 28.92
CA PRO A 771 10.02 -10.68 29.82
C PRO A 771 8.50 -10.51 29.80
N SER A 772 7.79 -11.61 29.55
CA SER A 772 6.33 -11.63 29.47
C SER A 772 5.71 -11.07 30.76
N GLN A 773 4.88 -10.02 30.67
CA GLN A 773 4.18 -9.44 31.82
C GLN A 773 3.20 -10.39 32.54
N HIS A 774 3.05 -11.64 32.08
CA HIS A 774 2.17 -12.64 32.67
C HIS A 774 2.74 -13.38 33.90
N SER A 775 3.99 -13.14 34.32
CA SER A 775 4.56 -13.78 35.52
C SER A 775 4.39 -12.98 36.82
N ALA A 776 3.82 -11.77 36.79
CA ALA A 776 3.72 -10.88 37.96
C ALA A 776 2.39 -10.95 38.75
N LEU A 777 1.54 -11.95 38.49
CA LEU A 777 0.30 -12.17 39.25
C LEU A 777 0.24 -13.60 39.80
N THR A 778 1.11 -13.89 40.77
CA THR A 778 0.81 -14.89 41.80
C THR A 778 0.70 -14.15 43.13
N PRO A 779 -0.51 -13.96 43.68
CA PRO A 779 -0.63 -13.42 45.02
C PRO A 779 -0.22 -14.51 46.03
N SER A 780 0.74 -14.16 46.88
CA SER A 780 1.01 -14.85 48.15
C SER A 780 -0.17 -14.78 49.09
#